data_AF-A0AAU8ZGX4-F1
#
_entry.id   AF-A0AAU8ZGX4-F1
#
_cell.length_a   1.000
_cell.length_b   1.000
_cell.length_c   1.000
_cell.angle_alpha   90.00
_cell.angle_beta   90.00
_cell.angle_gamma   90.00
#
_symmetry.space_group_name_H-M   'P 1'
#
loop_
_entity.id
_entity.type
_entity.pdbx_description
1 polymer ?
#
loop_
_entity_poly.entity_id
_entity_poly.type
_entity_poly.pdbx_seq_one_letter_code
_entity_poly.pdbx_strand_id
1 'polypeptide(L)'
;MQNQRSYSLLTVKSVDEEAREITGLATTPSADAYGDIVEPGGAEFSLPIPLLWQHDHHNPIGEVTEARVTAAGIEIKAKLARIPTPGSLSARLDEAWESVKSGLVKGLSIGFRPLEYSFLDEGGIRFTKWVWNELSAVTIPANSECSIQTVKSLFTPPAASGTGHPVHLKQTPAGVTALSKSEKKDHQMKISDQIKSFEAKRAASDAARLDIMNKAAEEGRTLDAEESESYDGLTDEIKSVDAHLTRLREMEGAQAKEAKPVDTEQKSFREAAQLRGGVIKADEKLEPGIEFARYVKCLAVSKGNTQQALEIAKAQYPEQPRIQNVLKAAVSAGTTTDPQWAGALTEYQQFAGDFIEFLRPKTIIGQFGTGNIPSLFRIPFNVRIPGQISGGQGYWVGQGAPKPLTKFDFQSVQLGFAKVANIAVLTDELVRFSNPAADTLVRNALASAIIERIDIDFIDPAKAEVAQVSPASVTNGVTAIPSTGNPEADVEALFEAFLKANLSPTSGVWIMSSMTALALSKMKNPLGQKMYSDLSFLGGTFQGLPAIVSQYAGDLLVLMNAGDVYLADDGQVVIDASREASLQMEDAPTNNSSTGTGAQLVSMFQTNSVAIRAERFINWSKRRPEAVAYVSGVNYRTQAEAPVTPKQ
;
A
#
# COMPACT_ATOMS: atom_id res chain seq x y z
N MET A 1 32.72 -48.38 42.67
CA MET A 1 31.77 -49.21 41.88
C MET A 1 31.80 -48.66 40.46
N GLN A 2 32.71 -49.16 39.64
CA GLN A 2 32.51 -50.19 38.61
C GLN A 2 31.86 -49.64 37.33
N ASN A 3 32.70 -49.54 36.29
CA ASN A 3 32.33 -49.46 34.89
C ASN A 3 31.32 -50.55 34.52
N GLN A 4 30.24 -50.18 33.83
CA GLN A 4 29.63 -51.04 32.82
C GLN A 4 29.49 -50.25 31.53
N ARG A 5 30.55 -50.34 30.71
CA ARG A 5 30.48 -50.15 29.27
C ARG A 5 29.71 -51.34 28.70
N SER A 6 28.49 -51.12 28.24
CA SER A 6 27.80 -52.09 27.40
C SER A 6 28.16 -51.82 25.94
N TYR A 7 29.18 -52.54 25.46
CA TYR A 7 29.38 -52.79 24.04
C TYR A 7 28.27 -53.74 23.58
N SER A 8 27.36 -53.26 22.74
CA SER A 8 26.58 -54.15 21.88
C SER A 8 27.26 -54.17 20.51
N LEU A 9 28.06 -55.22 20.28
CA LEU A 9 28.38 -55.72 18.96
C LEU A 9 27.06 -56.10 18.27
N LEU A 10 26.46 -55.14 17.58
CA LEU A 10 25.37 -55.43 16.65
C LEU A 10 26.02 -55.74 15.31
N THR A 11 26.12 -57.05 15.05
CA THR A 11 26.36 -57.65 13.74
C THR A 11 25.63 -56.85 12.68
N VAL A 12 26.39 -56.27 11.74
CA VAL A 12 25.89 -55.59 10.55
C VAL A 12 25.03 -56.60 9.78
N LYS A 13 23.72 -56.50 9.90
CA LYS A 13 22.80 -57.03 8.90
C LYS A 13 22.70 -55.97 7.82
N SER A 14 23.25 -56.33 6.67
CA SER A 14 23.27 -55.61 5.40
C SER A 14 22.12 -54.62 5.22
N VAL A 15 22.47 -53.38 4.95
CA VAL A 15 21.58 -52.42 4.30
C VAL A 15 21.35 -52.94 2.88
N ASP A 16 20.10 -53.17 2.50
CA ASP A 16 19.74 -53.39 1.10
C ASP A 16 19.68 -52.01 0.42
N GLU A 17 20.85 -51.47 0.07
CA GLU A 17 20.97 -50.17 -0.61
C GLU A 17 20.30 -50.18 -2.00
N GLU A 18 20.01 -51.36 -2.56
CA GLU A 18 19.30 -51.49 -3.84
C GLU A 18 17.79 -51.29 -3.70
N ALA A 19 17.21 -51.58 -2.54
CA ALA A 19 15.75 -51.59 -2.35
C ALA A 19 15.11 -50.19 -2.30
N ARG A 20 15.88 -49.14 -1.94
CA ARG A 20 15.42 -47.74 -1.73
C ARG A 20 14.17 -47.62 -0.84
N GLU A 21 14.17 -48.32 0.28
CA GLU A 21 13.05 -48.32 1.23
C GLU A 21 13.30 -47.40 2.42
N ILE A 22 12.25 -46.70 2.85
CA ILE A 22 12.23 -45.85 4.04
C ILE A 22 11.09 -46.26 4.97
N THR A 23 11.30 -46.08 6.27
CA THR A 23 10.28 -46.25 7.31
C THR A 23 10.10 -44.94 8.06
N GLY A 24 8.92 -44.68 8.61
CA GLY A 24 8.68 -43.47 9.40
C GLY A 24 7.25 -43.39 9.93
N LEU A 25 6.94 -42.25 10.55
CA LEU A 25 5.58 -41.91 11.00
C LEU A 25 4.98 -40.90 10.04
N ALA A 26 3.82 -41.21 9.46
CA ALA A 26 3.11 -40.31 8.56
C ALA A 26 2.32 -39.22 9.31
N THR A 27 1.71 -39.58 10.43
CA THR A 27 1.02 -38.66 11.34
C THR A 27 1.03 -39.22 12.77
N THR A 28 0.97 -38.36 13.78
CA THR A 28 0.83 -38.71 15.20
C THR A 28 -0.39 -37.99 15.80
N PRO A 29 -0.92 -38.40 16.96
CA PRO A 29 -2.06 -37.73 17.58
C PRO A 29 -1.71 -36.38 18.26
N SER A 30 -0.45 -35.93 18.17
CA SER A 30 -0.05 -34.62 18.68
C SER A 30 -0.57 -33.50 17.78
N ALA A 31 -0.77 -32.31 18.36
CA ALA A 31 -1.00 -31.12 17.56
C ALA A 31 0.21 -30.83 16.67
N ASP A 32 -0.05 -30.45 15.42
CA ASP A 32 0.97 -30.06 14.46
C ASP A 32 1.41 -28.58 14.67
N ALA A 33 2.33 -28.09 13.84
CA ALA A 33 2.84 -26.73 13.92
C ALA A 33 1.78 -25.63 13.70
N TYR A 34 0.61 -25.98 13.14
CA TYR A 34 -0.53 -25.10 12.94
C TYR A 34 -1.59 -25.24 14.03
N GLY A 35 -1.41 -26.16 14.99
CA GLY A 35 -2.35 -26.46 16.06
C GLY A 35 -3.42 -27.49 15.67
N ASP A 36 -3.32 -28.08 14.47
CA ASP A 36 -4.28 -29.06 13.99
C ASP A 36 -3.94 -30.46 14.53
N ILE A 37 -4.95 -31.27 14.78
CA ILE A 37 -4.79 -32.67 15.21
C ILE A 37 -5.39 -33.56 14.13
N VAL A 38 -4.58 -34.37 13.47
CA VAL A 38 -5.05 -35.36 12.51
C VAL A 38 -5.05 -36.74 13.15
N GLU A 39 -6.21 -37.21 13.61
CA GLU A 39 -6.30 -38.44 14.39
C GLU A 39 -5.92 -39.66 13.54
N PRO A 40 -4.86 -40.42 13.91
CA PRO A 40 -4.43 -41.60 13.16
C PRO A 40 -5.54 -42.65 12.95
N GLY A 41 -6.42 -42.80 13.94
CA GLY A 41 -7.55 -43.73 13.90
C GLY A 41 -8.64 -43.38 12.88
N GLY A 42 -8.67 -42.12 12.43
CA GLY A 42 -9.65 -41.61 11.46
C GLY A 42 -9.27 -41.79 9.99
N ALA A 43 -8.10 -42.38 9.71
CA ALA A 43 -7.55 -42.47 8.37
C ALA A 43 -8.24 -43.53 7.50
N GLU A 44 -8.86 -43.10 6.40
CA GLU A 44 -9.33 -43.97 5.33
C GLU A 44 -8.32 -43.97 4.18
N PHE A 45 -7.74 -45.13 3.85
CA PHE A 45 -6.73 -45.25 2.80
C PHE A 45 -6.74 -46.62 2.12
N SER A 46 -6.18 -46.67 0.90
CA SER A 46 -5.89 -47.87 0.13
C SER A 46 -4.43 -47.85 -0.29
N LEU A 47 -3.71 -48.93 -0.06
CA LEU A 47 -2.33 -49.07 -0.52
C LEU A 47 -2.29 -49.59 -1.97
N PRO A 48 -1.30 -49.18 -2.79
CA PRO A 48 -0.23 -48.23 -2.46
C PRO A 48 -0.69 -46.76 -2.51
N ILE A 49 -0.11 -45.91 -1.65
CA ILE A 49 -0.34 -44.46 -1.64
C ILE A 49 0.85 -43.76 -2.33
N PRO A 50 0.65 -42.75 -3.21
CA PRO A 50 1.77 -42.04 -3.84
C PRO A 50 2.70 -41.38 -2.82
N LEU A 51 4.02 -41.54 -3.02
CA LEU A 51 5.05 -40.78 -2.31
C LEU A 51 5.52 -39.62 -3.20
N LEU A 52 5.33 -38.38 -2.75
CA LEU A 52 5.68 -37.16 -3.49
C LEU A 52 6.91 -36.46 -2.91
N TRP A 53 7.48 -35.54 -3.70
CA TRP A 53 8.53 -34.62 -3.26
C TRP A 53 7.93 -33.26 -2.89
N GLN A 54 8.08 -32.82 -1.64
CA GLN A 54 7.71 -31.47 -1.21
C GLN A 54 6.25 -31.07 -1.52
N HIS A 55 5.28 -31.99 -1.43
CA HIS A 55 3.87 -31.80 -1.80
C HIS A 55 3.59 -31.44 -3.27
N ASP A 56 4.59 -31.55 -4.15
CA ASP A 56 4.40 -31.31 -5.58
C ASP A 56 3.86 -32.56 -6.29
N HIS A 57 2.61 -32.46 -6.73
CA HIS A 57 1.88 -33.53 -7.41
C HIS A 57 2.47 -33.88 -8.78
N HIS A 58 3.28 -32.99 -9.38
CA HIS A 58 4.02 -33.28 -10.61
C HIS A 58 5.32 -34.06 -10.34
N ASN A 59 5.71 -34.18 -9.07
CA ASN A 59 6.97 -34.79 -8.65
C ASN A 59 6.78 -36.04 -7.76
N PRO A 60 6.17 -37.13 -8.27
CA PRO A 60 6.14 -38.40 -7.55
C PRO A 60 7.52 -39.06 -7.53
N ILE A 61 7.92 -39.56 -6.36
CA ILE A 61 9.23 -40.18 -6.13
C ILE A 61 9.13 -41.66 -5.75
N GLY A 62 7.93 -42.18 -5.48
CA GLY A 62 7.73 -43.57 -5.08
C GLY A 62 6.31 -43.84 -4.61
N GLU A 63 6.17 -44.85 -3.75
CA GLU A 63 4.89 -45.25 -3.18
C GLU A 63 5.04 -45.81 -1.75
N VAL A 64 4.01 -45.62 -0.94
CA VAL A 64 3.84 -46.27 0.36
C VAL A 64 3.30 -47.67 0.13
N THR A 65 4.05 -48.69 0.55
CA THR A 65 3.73 -50.09 0.34
C THR A 65 3.09 -50.74 1.57
N GLU A 66 3.37 -50.22 2.77
CA GLU A 66 2.78 -50.66 4.02
C GLU A 66 2.41 -49.46 4.90
N ALA A 67 1.25 -49.52 5.54
CA ALA A 67 0.81 -48.53 6.52
C ALA A 67 0.06 -49.24 7.66
N ARG A 68 0.44 -48.94 8.91
CA ARG A 68 -0.15 -49.51 10.13
C ARG A 68 -0.56 -48.38 11.07
N VAL A 69 -1.85 -48.30 11.36
CA VAL A 69 -2.39 -47.38 12.37
C VAL A 69 -2.09 -47.93 13.76
N THR A 70 -1.43 -47.14 14.59
CA THR A 70 -1.11 -47.46 15.99
C THR A 70 -1.55 -46.32 16.91
N ALA A 71 -1.49 -46.53 18.23
CA ALA A 71 -1.76 -45.47 19.20
C ALA A 71 -0.72 -44.32 19.15
N ALA A 72 0.49 -44.59 18.66
CA ALA A 72 1.55 -43.58 18.53
C ALA A 72 1.44 -42.75 17.23
N GLY A 73 0.69 -43.25 16.24
CA GLY A 73 0.66 -42.68 14.90
C GLY A 73 0.48 -43.72 13.81
N ILE A 74 0.55 -43.29 12.56
CA ILE A 74 0.54 -44.20 11.40
C ILE A 74 1.98 -44.51 10.99
N GLU A 75 2.43 -45.72 11.26
CA GLU A 75 3.73 -46.24 10.82
C GLU A 75 3.66 -46.63 9.35
N ILE A 76 4.63 -46.20 8.55
CA ILE A 76 4.69 -46.50 7.12
C ILE A 76 6.00 -47.16 6.71
N LYS A 77 5.91 -47.91 5.61
CA LYS A 77 7.04 -48.31 4.78
C LYS A 77 6.78 -47.79 3.37
N ALA A 78 7.72 -47.01 2.83
CA ALA A 78 7.63 -46.48 1.48
C ALA A 78 8.87 -46.84 0.66
N LYS A 79 8.68 -47.03 -0.63
CA LYS A 79 9.71 -47.40 -1.58
C LYS A 79 9.88 -46.28 -2.61
N LEU A 80 11.08 -45.71 -2.70
CA LEU A 80 11.40 -44.76 -3.75
C LEU A 80 11.65 -45.50 -5.06
N ALA A 81 11.11 -44.96 -6.15
CA ALA A 81 11.30 -45.53 -7.48
C ALA A 81 12.77 -45.41 -7.91
N ARG A 82 13.24 -46.42 -8.63
CA ARG A 82 14.57 -46.42 -9.27
C ARG A 82 14.38 -46.73 -10.74
N ILE A 83 14.91 -45.86 -11.61
CA ILE A 83 14.86 -46.04 -13.06
C ILE A 83 16.29 -46.11 -13.58
N PRO A 84 16.71 -47.24 -14.18
CA PRO A 84 18.09 -47.42 -14.64
C PRO A 84 18.43 -46.63 -15.90
N THR A 85 17.42 -46.13 -16.63
CA THR A 85 17.60 -45.34 -17.85
C THR A 85 17.93 -43.88 -17.50
N PRO A 86 19.09 -43.34 -17.93
CA PRO A 86 19.45 -41.95 -17.68
C PRO A 86 18.44 -40.97 -18.31
N GLY A 87 17.94 -40.03 -17.52
CA GLY A 87 17.04 -38.96 -17.95
C GLY A 87 16.68 -38.02 -16.81
N SER A 88 15.84 -37.02 -17.09
CA SER A 88 15.38 -36.05 -16.07
C SER A 88 14.65 -36.73 -14.91
N LEU A 89 13.89 -37.79 -15.18
CA LEU A 89 13.20 -38.56 -14.15
C LEU A 89 14.17 -39.36 -13.26
N SER A 90 15.18 -40.02 -13.84
CA SER A 90 16.16 -40.76 -13.02
C SER A 90 16.97 -39.80 -12.15
N ALA A 91 17.38 -38.65 -12.68
CA ALA A 91 18.09 -37.61 -11.93
C ALA A 91 17.29 -37.11 -10.72
N ARG A 92 15.99 -36.82 -10.89
CA ARG A 92 15.10 -36.41 -9.79
C ARG A 92 14.94 -37.50 -8.72
N LEU A 93 14.78 -38.76 -9.14
CA LEU A 93 14.64 -39.90 -8.21
C LEU A 93 15.94 -40.16 -7.43
N ASP A 94 17.08 -39.98 -8.08
CA ASP A 94 18.40 -40.10 -7.46
C ASP A 94 18.66 -38.94 -6.50
N GLU A 95 18.35 -37.70 -6.88
CA GLU A 95 18.44 -36.53 -6.01
C GLU A 95 17.55 -36.67 -4.77
N ALA A 96 16.31 -37.12 -4.94
CA ALA A 96 15.39 -37.35 -3.82
C ALA A 96 15.93 -38.41 -2.86
N TRP A 97 16.46 -39.53 -3.39
CA TRP A 97 17.06 -40.59 -2.59
C TRP A 97 18.33 -40.12 -1.86
N GLU A 98 19.22 -39.41 -2.54
CA GLU A 98 20.44 -38.85 -1.94
C GLU A 98 20.14 -37.79 -0.88
N SER A 99 19.11 -36.97 -1.10
CA SER A 99 18.65 -35.96 -0.14
C SER A 99 18.07 -36.59 1.13
N VAL A 100 17.35 -37.70 1.01
CA VAL A 100 16.87 -38.47 2.18
C VAL A 100 18.03 -39.19 2.87
N LYS A 101 18.94 -39.81 2.11
CA LYS A 101 20.12 -40.52 2.64
C LYS A 101 21.08 -39.58 3.37
N SER A 102 21.29 -38.38 2.85
CA SER A 102 22.16 -37.36 3.44
C SER A 102 21.52 -36.64 4.63
N GLY A 103 20.21 -36.83 4.88
CA GLY A 103 19.48 -36.16 5.93
C GLY A 103 19.09 -34.71 5.63
N LEU A 104 19.24 -34.25 4.38
CA LEU A 104 18.72 -32.96 3.91
C LEU A 104 17.19 -32.94 3.95
N VAL A 105 16.56 -34.09 3.64
CA VAL A 105 15.11 -34.32 3.76
C VAL A 105 14.88 -35.41 4.78
N LYS A 106 14.28 -35.03 5.92
CA LYS A 106 14.12 -35.91 7.09
C LYS A 106 12.68 -36.02 7.60
N GLY A 107 11.75 -35.27 7.03
CA GLY A 107 10.35 -35.23 7.46
C GLY A 107 9.43 -36.00 6.53
N LEU A 108 8.31 -36.45 7.08
CA LEU A 108 7.16 -36.95 6.34
C LEU A 108 5.95 -36.06 6.64
N SER A 109 5.14 -35.80 5.62
CA SER A 109 3.93 -35.00 5.76
C SER A 109 2.80 -35.59 4.91
N ILE A 110 1.59 -35.63 5.46
CA ILE A 110 0.41 -36.18 4.81
C ILE A 110 -0.34 -35.10 4.03
N GLY A 111 -0.76 -35.44 2.81
CA GLY A 111 -1.81 -34.72 2.11
C GLY A 111 -3.12 -35.49 2.25
N PHE A 112 -4.14 -34.86 2.81
CA PHE A 112 -5.41 -35.51 3.11
C PHE A 112 -6.61 -34.62 2.79
N ARG A 113 -7.79 -35.26 2.73
CA ARG A 113 -9.07 -34.58 2.62
C ARG A 113 -9.91 -34.85 3.87
N PRO A 114 -10.38 -33.82 4.59
CA PRO A 114 -11.19 -34.02 5.78
C PRO A 114 -12.60 -34.55 5.44
N LEU A 115 -13.13 -35.45 6.27
CA LEU A 115 -14.51 -35.95 6.21
C LEU A 115 -15.30 -35.49 7.44
N GLU A 116 -14.74 -35.64 8.63
CA GLU A 116 -15.29 -35.17 9.90
C GLU A 116 -14.22 -34.43 10.69
N TYR A 117 -14.60 -33.28 11.25
CA TYR A 117 -13.70 -32.43 12.02
C TYR A 117 -14.44 -31.63 13.09
N SER A 118 -13.69 -31.16 14.07
CA SER A 118 -14.16 -30.29 15.15
C SER A 118 -13.14 -29.17 15.40
N PHE A 119 -13.60 -27.98 15.76
CA PHE A 119 -12.71 -26.88 16.12
C PHE A 119 -12.25 -27.04 17.57
N LEU A 120 -10.95 -26.83 17.82
CA LEU A 120 -10.36 -26.87 19.17
C LEU A 120 -10.51 -25.51 19.86
N ASP A 121 -10.77 -25.51 21.17
CA ASP A 121 -10.96 -24.30 21.98
C ASP A 121 -9.70 -23.39 22.01
N GLU A 122 -8.52 -23.98 21.89
CA GLU A 122 -7.21 -23.30 21.88
C GLU A 122 -6.75 -22.86 20.47
N GLY A 123 -7.59 -23.06 19.45
CA GLY A 123 -7.23 -22.87 18.04
C GLY A 123 -6.78 -24.17 17.37
N GLY A 124 -6.96 -24.26 16.05
CA GLY A 124 -6.73 -25.46 15.27
C GLY A 124 -7.98 -26.33 15.08
N ILE A 125 -7.87 -27.30 14.17
CA ILE A 125 -8.92 -28.21 13.76
C ILE A 125 -8.49 -29.63 14.11
N ARG A 126 -9.35 -30.35 14.82
CA ARG A 126 -9.21 -31.78 15.06
C ARG A 126 -9.98 -32.55 13.99
N PHE A 127 -9.25 -33.25 13.13
CA PHE A 127 -9.78 -34.14 12.10
C PHE A 127 -9.95 -35.55 12.67
N THR A 128 -11.19 -35.94 12.96
CA THR A 128 -11.54 -37.25 13.52
C THR A 128 -11.73 -38.30 12.42
N LYS A 129 -12.06 -37.87 11.19
CA LYS A 129 -12.20 -38.75 10.04
C LYS A 129 -11.72 -38.08 8.76
N TRP A 130 -10.88 -38.75 7.99
CA TRP A 130 -10.20 -38.16 6.82
C TRP A 130 -9.77 -39.21 5.80
N VAL A 131 -9.67 -38.81 4.54
CA VAL A 131 -9.15 -39.65 3.45
C VAL A 131 -7.69 -39.28 3.19
N TRP A 132 -6.80 -40.27 3.19
CA TRP A 132 -5.39 -40.09 2.88
C TRP A 132 -5.16 -40.07 1.37
N ASN A 133 -4.69 -38.94 0.83
CA ASN A 133 -4.49 -38.77 -0.61
C ASN A 133 -3.03 -39.04 -1.02
N GLU A 134 -2.06 -38.52 -0.25
CA GLU A 134 -0.64 -38.64 -0.57
C GLU A 134 0.24 -38.59 0.70
N LEU A 135 1.46 -39.13 0.57
CA LEU A 135 2.54 -38.93 1.54
C LEU A 135 3.69 -38.18 0.85
N SER A 136 4.26 -37.18 1.50
CA SER A 136 5.37 -36.39 0.95
C SER A 136 6.62 -36.49 1.81
N ALA A 137 7.78 -36.60 1.14
CA ALA A 137 9.08 -36.37 1.77
C ALA A 137 9.36 -34.86 1.79
N VAL A 138 9.53 -34.31 2.99
CA VAL A 138 9.61 -32.85 3.21
C VAL A 138 10.80 -32.47 4.09
N THR A 139 11.34 -31.27 3.85
CA THR A 139 12.41 -30.70 4.70
C THR A 139 11.89 -30.33 6.09
N ILE A 140 10.64 -29.84 6.16
CA ILE A 140 9.98 -29.39 7.38
C ILE A 140 8.57 -30.00 7.41
N PRO A 141 8.32 -31.04 8.23
CA PRO A 141 6.99 -31.63 8.35
C PRO A 141 6.07 -30.74 9.19
N ALA A 142 4.78 -30.69 8.85
CA ALA A 142 3.79 -29.95 9.65
C ALA A 142 3.70 -30.53 11.07
N ASN A 143 3.64 -31.85 11.18
CA ASN A 143 3.81 -32.55 12.45
C ASN A 143 5.31 -32.83 12.69
N SER A 144 5.89 -32.19 13.71
CA SER A 144 7.32 -32.27 14.00
C SER A 144 7.81 -33.67 14.41
N GLU A 145 6.91 -34.56 14.82
CA GLU A 145 7.24 -35.94 15.20
C GLU A 145 7.35 -36.88 13.98
N CYS A 146 6.79 -36.47 12.84
CA CYS A 146 6.79 -37.21 11.59
C CYS A 146 8.13 -37.12 10.88
N SER A 147 9.03 -38.03 11.24
CA SER A 147 10.39 -38.13 10.68
C SER A 147 10.60 -39.43 9.91
N ILE A 148 11.47 -39.35 8.90
CA ILE A 148 11.99 -40.51 8.18
C ILE A 148 13.00 -41.21 9.10
N GLN A 149 12.65 -42.40 9.54
CA GLN A 149 13.49 -43.27 10.35
C GLN A 149 14.26 -44.19 9.39
N THR A 150 15.35 -43.69 8.80
CA THR A 150 16.22 -44.53 7.97
C THR A 150 17.06 -45.46 8.84
N VAL A 151 17.18 -46.73 8.44
CA VAL A 151 18.06 -47.73 9.06
C VAL A 151 19.51 -47.21 9.06
N LYS A 152 20.08 -47.07 10.27
CA LYS A 152 21.45 -46.58 10.56
C LYS A 152 22.50 -46.96 9.51
N SER A 153 23.15 -45.96 8.90
CA SER A 153 24.61 -45.95 8.74
C SER A 153 25.19 -44.56 8.39
N LEU A 154 26.34 -44.27 9.02
CA LEU A 154 27.42 -43.36 8.62
C LEU A 154 27.13 -41.85 8.49
N PHE A 155 27.22 -41.13 9.61
CA PHE A 155 27.85 -39.81 9.61
C PHE A 155 28.96 -39.77 10.67
N THR A 156 30.20 -39.76 10.19
CA THR A 156 31.37 -39.28 10.93
C THR A 156 31.33 -37.74 10.87
N PRO A 157 31.22 -37.01 11.98
CA PRO A 157 31.23 -35.56 11.94
C PRO A 157 32.64 -35.04 11.57
N PRO A 158 32.77 -34.09 10.62
CA PRO A 158 34.05 -33.42 10.40
C PRO A 158 34.39 -32.56 11.61
N ALA A 159 35.61 -32.71 12.11
CA ALA A 159 36.19 -31.80 13.07
C ALA A 159 36.54 -30.46 12.38
N ALA A 160 36.03 -29.35 12.91
CA ALA A 160 36.85 -28.23 13.41
C ALA A 160 36.04 -26.94 13.65
N SER A 161 36.45 -26.24 14.72
CA SER A 161 36.50 -24.78 14.85
C SER A 161 35.20 -23.97 15.05
N GLY A 162 34.93 -23.59 16.30
CA GLY A 162 34.04 -22.46 16.61
C GLY A 162 33.73 -22.37 18.10
N THR A 163 34.24 -21.33 18.77
CA THR A 163 34.11 -21.03 20.20
C THR A 163 32.65 -20.97 20.69
N GLY A 164 32.21 -22.02 21.39
CA GLY A 164 30.92 -22.05 22.08
C GLY A 164 30.97 -21.29 23.41
N HIS A 165 30.22 -20.20 23.51
CA HIS A 165 29.87 -19.59 24.80
C HIS A 165 28.94 -20.54 25.58
N PRO A 166 29.07 -20.67 26.91
CA PRO A 166 28.24 -21.58 27.69
C PRO A 166 26.78 -21.09 27.71
N VAL A 167 25.89 -21.83 27.05
CA VAL A 167 24.44 -21.66 27.19
C VAL A 167 24.06 -22.21 28.57
N HIS A 168 23.70 -21.31 29.50
CA HIS A 168 23.04 -21.69 30.74
C HIS A 168 21.62 -22.15 30.43
N LEU A 169 21.34 -23.45 30.59
CA LEU A 169 19.98 -23.98 30.68
C LEU A 169 19.34 -23.51 31.99
N LYS A 170 18.47 -22.49 31.93
CA LYS A 170 17.51 -22.22 33.00
C LYS A 170 16.39 -23.26 32.89
N GLN A 171 16.37 -24.23 33.82
CA GLN A 171 15.13 -24.91 34.19
C GLN A 171 14.22 -23.90 34.89
N THR A 172 13.05 -23.63 34.31
CA THR A 172 11.91 -23.03 35.04
C THR A 172 10.83 -24.08 35.22
N PRO A 173 10.23 -24.22 36.42
CA PRO A 173 9.18 -25.20 36.69
C PRO A 173 7.87 -24.87 35.96
N ALA A 174 7.01 -25.89 35.88
CA ALA A 174 5.66 -25.83 35.34
C ALA A 174 4.79 -24.73 35.98
N GLY A 175 4.03 -24.06 35.13
CA GLY A 175 2.83 -23.31 35.50
C GLY A 175 3.01 -21.82 35.78
N VAL A 176 3.00 -20.98 34.73
CA VAL A 176 2.17 -19.75 34.66
C VAL A 176 1.91 -19.41 33.19
N THR A 177 0.64 -19.31 32.85
CA THR A 177 0.07 -18.98 31.53
C THR A 177 0.44 -17.55 31.10
N ALA A 178 1.08 -17.39 29.95
CA ALA A 178 1.16 -16.11 29.24
C ALA A 178 0.22 -16.17 28.03
N LEU A 179 -0.94 -15.53 28.16
CA LEU A 179 -1.92 -15.33 27.09
C LEU A 179 -1.28 -14.51 25.97
N SER A 180 -1.06 -15.09 24.80
CA SER A 180 -0.85 -14.33 23.57
C SER A 180 -2.21 -13.88 23.04
N LYS A 181 -2.40 -12.56 22.97
CA LYS A 181 -3.56 -11.95 22.33
C LYS A 181 -3.54 -12.26 20.84
N SER A 182 -4.46 -13.11 20.41
CA SER A 182 -4.98 -13.12 19.05
C SER A 182 -5.75 -11.83 18.83
N GLU A 183 -5.28 -10.98 17.90
CA GLU A 183 -6.09 -9.90 17.33
C GLU A 183 -7.17 -10.52 16.43
N LYS A 184 -8.26 -10.96 17.07
CA LYS A 184 -9.55 -11.02 16.42
C LYS A 184 -9.98 -9.58 16.13
N LYS A 185 -10.10 -9.22 14.85
CA LYS A 185 -10.97 -8.12 14.41
C LYS A 185 -12.39 -8.45 14.83
N ASP A 186 -12.72 -8.15 16.07
CA ASP A 186 -14.09 -8.01 16.54
C ASP A 186 -14.28 -6.54 16.87
N HIS A 187 -15.31 -5.90 16.32
CA HIS A 187 -15.67 -4.53 16.66
C HIS A 187 -16.34 -4.49 18.06
N GLN A 188 -15.71 -5.10 19.08
CA GLN A 188 -16.12 -4.94 20.47
C GLN A 188 -15.49 -3.65 21.01
N MET A 189 -16.25 -2.56 20.94
CA MET A 189 -15.96 -1.36 21.71
C MET A 189 -15.74 -1.75 23.19
N LYS A 190 -14.69 -1.23 23.84
CA LYS A 190 -14.47 -1.44 25.28
C LYS A 190 -15.72 -0.99 26.06
N ILE A 191 -16.02 -1.62 27.20
CA ILE A 191 -17.20 -1.26 28.02
C ILE A 191 -17.20 0.26 28.34
N SER A 192 -16.04 0.85 28.60
CA SER A 192 -15.87 2.31 28.77
C SER A 192 -16.30 3.13 27.54
N ASP A 193 -16.02 2.64 26.34
CA ASP A 193 -16.32 3.32 25.08
C ASP A 193 -17.80 3.10 24.70
N GLN A 194 -18.35 1.94 25.04
CA GLN A 194 -19.79 1.67 24.96
C GLN A 194 -20.58 2.61 25.88
N ILE A 195 -20.18 2.75 27.15
CA ILE A 195 -20.79 3.70 28.10
C ILE A 195 -20.79 5.11 27.52
N LYS A 196 -19.65 5.61 27.02
CA LYS A 196 -19.58 6.93 26.38
C LYS A 196 -20.51 7.07 25.17
N SER A 197 -20.59 6.05 24.32
CA SER A 197 -21.47 6.08 23.14
C SER A 197 -22.96 6.14 23.51
N PHE A 198 -23.37 5.39 24.53
CA PHE A 198 -24.75 5.38 25.01
C PHE A 198 -25.09 6.63 25.83
N GLU A 199 -24.12 7.22 26.55
CA GLU A 199 -24.28 8.53 27.19
C GLU A 199 -24.47 9.65 26.15
N ALA A 200 -23.70 9.63 25.06
CA ALA A 200 -23.87 10.57 23.96
C ALA A 200 -25.23 10.40 23.27
N LYS A 201 -25.68 9.15 23.07
CA LYS A 201 -27.00 8.86 22.52
C LYS A 201 -28.12 9.35 23.44
N ARG A 202 -28.02 9.11 24.75
CA ARG A 202 -28.98 9.61 25.75
C ARG A 202 -29.05 11.14 25.76
N ALA A 203 -27.90 11.82 25.70
CA ALA A 203 -27.83 13.28 25.64
C ALA A 203 -28.49 13.83 24.36
N ALA A 204 -28.28 13.18 23.21
CA ALA A 204 -28.91 13.57 21.95
C ALA A 204 -30.44 13.39 21.98
N SER A 205 -30.95 12.25 22.44
CA SER A 205 -32.39 12.01 22.54
C SER A 205 -33.07 12.95 23.55
N ASP A 206 -32.41 13.27 24.68
CA ASP A 206 -32.94 14.23 25.67
C ASP A 206 -32.94 15.67 25.13
N ALA A 207 -31.91 16.06 24.38
CA ALA A 207 -31.86 17.37 23.72
C ALA A 207 -32.98 17.50 22.66
N ALA A 208 -33.22 16.47 21.84
CA ALA A 208 -34.31 16.46 20.86
C ALA A 208 -35.68 16.54 21.54
N ARG A 209 -35.86 15.82 22.65
CA ARG A 209 -37.10 15.85 23.43
C ARG A 209 -37.36 17.22 24.08
N LEU A 210 -36.31 17.89 24.56
CA LEU A 210 -36.38 19.25 25.10
C LEU A 210 -36.68 20.28 24.01
N ASP A 211 -36.13 20.11 22.81
CA ASP A 211 -36.40 21.00 21.67
C ASP A 211 -37.89 20.99 21.28
N ILE A 212 -38.53 19.82 21.28
CA ILE A 212 -39.98 19.68 21.05
C ILE A 212 -40.78 20.48 22.10
N MET A 213 -40.43 20.36 23.37
CA MET A 213 -41.11 21.10 24.45
C MET A 213 -40.84 22.61 24.41
N ASN A 214 -39.62 23.02 24.05
CA ASN A 214 -39.26 24.43 23.93
C ASN A 214 -40.00 25.08 22.76
N LYS A 215 -40.11 24.41 21.60
CA LYS A 215 -40.89 24.90 20.46
C LYS A 215 -42.36 25.09 20.81
N ALA A 216 -42.98 24.12 21.47
CA ALA A 216 -44.36 24.23 21.92
C ALA A 216 -44.56 25.39 22.92
N ALA A 217 -43.58 25.58 23.83
CA ALA A 217 -43.60 26.68 24.80
C ALA A 217 -43.39 28.07 24.16
N GLU A 218 -42.49 28.20 23.18
CA GLU A 218 -42.27 29.44 22.41
C GLU A 218 -43.50 29.83 21.59
N GLU A 219 -44.19 28.85 21.02
CA GLU A 219 -45.39 29.07 20.21
C GLU A 219 -46.68 29.17 21.04
N GLY A 220 -46.60 28.97 22.36
CA GLY A 220 -47.73 29.10 23.29
C GLY A 220 -48.86 28.10 23.04
N ARG A 221 -48.55 26.95 22.43
CA ARG A 221 -49.51 25.89 22.08
C ARG A 221 -49.17 24.58 22.77
N THR A 222 -50.13 23.66 22.82
CA THR A 222 -49.86 22.27 23.20
C THR A 222 -49.21 21.52 22.04
N LEU A 223 -48.54 20.40 22.36
CA LEU A 223 -48.01 19.48 21.36
C LEU A 223 -49.12 19.01 20.41
N ASP A 224 -48.84 18.97 19.12
CA ASP A 224 -49.72 18.32 18.16
C ASP A 224 -49.59 16.79 18.23
N ALA A 225 -50.34 16.06 17.40
CA ALA A 225 -50.36 14.59 17.44
C ALA A 225 -49.00 13.97 17.04
N GLU A 226 -48.27 14.59 16.10
CA GLU A 226 -46.98 14.09 15.60
C GLU A 226 -45.86 14.41 16.60
N GLU A 227 -45.90 15.58 17.22
CA GLU A 227 -44.98 15.99 18.28
C GLU A 227 -45.19 15.19 19.56
N SER A 228 -46.44 14.87 19.91
CA SER A 228 -46.77 14.02 21.06
C SER A 228 -46.22 12.60 20.87
N GLU A 229 -46.43 12.00 19.69
CA GLU A 229 -45.89 10.68 19.36
C GLU A 229 -44.35 10.67 19.35
N SER A 230 -43.74 11.73 18.83
CA SER A 230 -42.28 11.90 18.83
C SER A 230 -41.71 12.09 20.25
N TYR A 231 -42.40 12.84 21.11
CA TYR A 231 -42.01 13.05 22.51
C TYR A 231 -42.09 11.75 23.33
N ASP A 232 -43.17 10.99 23.15
CA ASP A 232 -43.36 9.71 23.83
C ASP A 232 -42.35 8.67 23.33
N GLY A 233 -42.09 8.61 22.02
CA GLY A 233 -41.07 7.74 21.42
C GLY A 233 -39.66 8.02 21.93
N LEU A 234 -39.26 9.30 22.00
CA LEU A 234 -37.97 9.70 22.58
C LEU A 234 -37.88 9.39 24.08
N THR A 235 -39.00 9.52 24.80
CA THR A 235 -39.06 9.18 26.23
C THR A 235 -38.84 7.69 26.47
N ASP A 236 -39.41 6.82 25.63
CA ASP A 236 -39.20 5.37 25.73
C ASP A 236 -37.80 4.95 25.26
N GLU A 237 -37.23 5.63 24.25
CA GLU A 237 -35.83 5.42 23.86
C GLU A 237 -34.88 5.76 25.01
N ILE A 238 -35.06 6.90 25.69
CA ILE A 238 -34.24 7.30 26.85
C ILE A 238 -34.32 6.24 27.96
N LYS A 239 -35.51 5.74 28.29
CA LYS A 239 -35.67 4.65 29.30
C LYS A 239 -34.89 3.39 28.90
N SER A 240 -34.94 3.02 27.62
CA SER A 240 -34.23 1.84 27.12
C SER A 240 -32.70 1.99 27.22
N VAL A 241 -32.20 3.21 26.92
CA VAL A 241 -30.76 3.53 26.99
C VAL A 241 -30.29 3.61 28.44
N ASP A 242 -31.05 4.22 29.35
CA ASP A 242 -30.72 4.29 30.78
C ASP A 242 -30.66 2.88 31.42
N ALA A 243 -31.59 2.00 31.06
CA ALA A 243 -31.56 0.59 31.48
C ALA A 243 -30.32 -0.14 30.95
N HIS A 244 -29.86 0.18 29.73
CA HIS A 244 -28.65 -0.41 29.16
C HIS A 244 -27.37 0.14 29.81
N LEU A 245 -27.29 1.46 30.06
CA LEU A 245 -26.19 2.10 30.77
C LEU A 245 -26.01 1.55 32.19
N THR A 246 -27.12 1.24 32.88
CA THR A 246 -27.07 0.62 34.21
C THR A 246 -26.39 -0.75 34.15
N ARG A 247 -26.77 -1.60 33.20
CA ARG A 247 -26.13 -2.91 32.99
C ARG A 247 -24.65 -2.80 32.65
N LEU A 248 -24.27 -1.84 31.80
CA LEU A 248 -22.86 -1.62 31.44
C LEU A 248 -22.02 -1.14 32.63
N ARG A 249 -22.56 -0.26 33.47
CA ARG A 249 -21.87 0.20 34.70
C ARG A 249 -21.76 -0.89 35.76
N GLU A 250 -22.75 -1.78 35.86
CA GLU A 250 -22.66 -2.97 36.70
C GLU A 250 -21.56 -3.93 36.22
N MET A 251 -21.45 -4.12 34.90
CA MET A 251 -20.37 -4.91 34.30
C MET A 251 -18.99 -4.27 34.51
N GLU A 252 -18.88 -2.95 34.37
CA GLU A 252 -17.65 -2.20 34.67
C GLU A 252 -17.25 -2.35 36.15
N GLY A 253 -18.22 -2.23 37.06
CA GLY A 253 -18.01 -2.43 38.49
C GLY A 253 -17.63 -3.87 38.87
N ALA A 254 -18.14 -4.87 38.13
CA ALA A 254 -17.74 -6.26 38.30
C ALA A 254 -16.29 -6.50 37.84
N GLN A 255 -15.90 -5.94 36.68
CA GLN A 255 -14.52 -6.02 36.18
C GLN A 255 -13.53 -5.29 37.08
N ALA A 256 -13.92 -4.18 37.69
CA ALA A 256 -13.09 -3.45 38.65
C ALA A 256 -12.84 -4.23 39.96
N LYS A 257 -13.78 -5.10 40.37
CA LYS A 257 -13.65 -5.94 41.57
C LYS A 257 -12.81 -7.21 41.36
N GLU A 258 -12.68 -7.68 40.12
CA GLU A 258 -11.78 -8.79 39.76
C GLU A 258 -10.30 -8.38 39.63
N ALA A 259 -10.00 -7.07 39.62
CA ALA A 259 -8.63 -6.58 39.55
C ALA A 259 -7.91 -6.71 40.91
N LYS A 260 -6.90 -7.59 41.00
CA LYS A 260 -6.03 -7.69 42.20
C LYS A 260 -5.16 -6.44 42.36
N PRO A 261 -4.99 -5.90 43.58
CA PRO A 261 -4.10 -4.76 43.83
C PRO A 261 -2.63 -5.18 43.75
N VAL A 262 -1.78 -4.30 43.19
CA VAL A 262 -0.33 -4.52 43.03
C VAL A 262 0.39 -4.15 44.33
N ASP A 263 1.01 -5.15 44.96
CA ASP A 263 1.81 -4.96 46.18
C ASP A 263 3.10 -4.18 45.89
N THR A 264 3.35 -3.15 46.69
CA THR A 264 4.43 -2.17 46.51
C THR A 264 5.57 -2.46 47.48
N GLU A 265 6.32 -3.55 47.27
CA GLU A 265 7.61 -3.72 47.97
C GLU A 265 8.73 -4.25 47.06
N GLN A 266 9.91 -3.69 47.32
CA GLN A 266 11.14 -3.70 46.54
C GLN A 266 11.56 -5.11 46.05
N LYS A 267 11.58 -5.30 44.73
CA LYS A 267 12.37 -6.36 44.09
C LYS A 267 13.51 -5.77 43.26
N SER A 268 14.67 -6.39 43.45
CA SER A 268 16.00 -5.88 43.15
C SER A 268 16.26 -5.50 41.67
N PHE A 269 17.22 -4.59 41.49
CA PHE A 269 17.72 -4.00 40.24
C PHE A 269 18.12 -4.99 39.12
N ARG A 270 18.18 -6.30 39.39
CA ARG A 270 18.58 -7.33 38.41
C ARG A 270 17.44 -7.88 37.56
N GLU A 271 16.18 -7.78 37.99
CA GLU A 271 15.03 -8.20 37.16
C GLU A 271 14.52 -7.09 36.23
N ALA A 272 14.81 -5.82 36.53
CA ALA A 272 14.44 -4.66 35.71
C ALA A 272 15.21 -4.54 34.38
N ALA A 273 16.31 -5.28 34.21
CA ALA A 273 17.09 -5.31 32.96
C ALA A 273 16.56 -6.33 31.94
N GLN A 274 15.73 -7.29 32.37
CA GLN A 274 15.32 -8.43 31.52
C GLN A 274 13.89 -8.30 30.98
N LEU A 275 13.12 -7.32 31.46
CA LEU A 275 11.74 -7.02 31.02
C LEU A 275 11.65 -5.86 30.00
N ARG A 276 12.77 -5.25 29.59
CA ARG A 276 12.82 -4.31 28.45
C ARG A 276 13.06 -5.02 27.10
N GLY A 277 12.45 -6.20 26.92
CA GLY A 277 12.49 -6.96 25.66
C GLY A 277 11.37 -6.60 24.69
N GLY A 278 10.34 -5.87 25.13
CA GLY A 278 9.35 -5.28 24.24
C GLY A 278 9.72 -3.85 23.95
N VAL A 279 10.57 -3.62 22.95
CA VAL A 279 10.50 -2.33 22.27
C VAL A 279 9.16 -2.35 21.55
N ILE A 280 8.14 -1.72 22.14
CA ILE A 280 7.08 -1.14 21.34
C ILE A 280 7.81 -0.10 20.49
N LYS A 281 8.28 -0.52 19.31
CA LYS A 281 8.64 0.44 18.29
C LYS A 281 7.30 0.97 17.86
N ALA A 282 6.97 2.15 18.37
CA ALA A 282 6.14 3.03 17.58
C ALA A 282 6.81 3.02 16.21
N ASP A 283 6.11 2.50 15.19
CA ASP A 283 6.52 2.71 13.81
C ASP A 283 6.82 4.19 13.72
N GLU A 284 8.10 4.53 13.59
CA GLU A 284 8.50 5.91 13.41
C GLU A 284 7.81 6.30 12.12
N LYS A 285 6.75 7.12 12.23
CA LYS A 285 5.95 7.53 11.08
C LYS A 285 6.84 8.44 10.25
N LEU A 286 7.62 7.82 9.39
CA LEU A 286 8.53 8.50 8.49
C LEU A 286 7.71 9.41 7.59
N GLU A 287 8.32 10.51 7.17
CA GLU A 287 7.69 11.38 6.20
C GLU A 287 7.25 10.57 4.97
N PRO A 288 6.06 10.86 4.42
CA PRO A 288 5.56 10.22 3.21
C PRO A 288 6.65 10.17 2.13
N GLY A 289 6.85 8.99 1.53
CA GLY A 289 7.86 8.74 0.51
C GLY A 289 9.25 8.28 1.01
N ILE A 290 9.59 8.30 2.31
CA ILE A 290 10.89 7.75 2.80
C ILE A 290 10.94 6.23 2.66
N GLU A 291 9.85 5.55 3.00
CA GLU A 291 9.78 4.10 2.82
C GLU A 291 9.91 3.72 1.33
N PHE A 292 9.39 4.56 0.43
CA PHE A 292 9.54 4.38 -1.02
C PHE A 292 10.99 4.54 -1.50
N ALA A 293 11.75 5.54 -1.01
CA ALA A 293 13.18 5.66 -1.33
C ALA A 293 13.95 4.40 -0.91
N ARG A 294 13.66 3.87 0.28
CA ARG A 294 14.29 2.67 0.84
C ARG A 294 13.93 1.43 0.01
N TYR A 295 12.67 1.31 -0.42
CA TYR A 295 12.22 0.28 -1.37
C TYR A 295 13.00 0.32 -2.70
N VAL A 296 13.12 1.50 -3.32
CA VAL A 296 13.87 1.68 -4.57
C VAL A 296 15.35 1.33 -4.39
N LYS A 297 15.95 1.69 -3.25
CA LYS A 297 17.34 1.30 -2.93
C LYS A 297 17.50 -0.21 -2.78
N CYS A 298 16.58 -0.88 -2.09
CA CYS A 298 16.60 -2.33 -1.97
C CYS A 298 16.55 -2.99 -3.35
N LEU A 299 15.71 -2.49 -4.27
CA LEU A 299 15.68 -2.94 -5.67
C LEU A 299 16.96 -2.60 -6.45
N ALA A 300 17.53 -1.42 -6.25
CA ALA A 300 18.75 -1.00 -6.93
C ALA A 300 19.95 -1.86 -6.50
N VAL A 301 20.09 -2.13 -5.20
CA VAL A 301 21.15 -3.00 -4.63
C VAL A 301 20.93 -4.45 -5.05
N SER A 302 19.68 -4.91 -5.14
CA SER A 302 19.33 -6.27 -5.55
C SER A 302 19.31 -6.50 -7.06
N LYS A 303 19.66 -5.49 -7.87
CA LYS A 303 19.69 -5.58 -9.34
C LYS A 303 18.32 -5.86 -9.96
N GLY A 304 17.25 -5.32 -9.37
CA GLY A 304 15.88 -5.57 -9.80
C GLY A 304 15.34 -6.96 -9.39
N ASN A 305 16.17 -7.79 -8.75
CA ASN A 305 15.71 -9.07 -8.21
C ASN A 305 14.93 -8.81 -6.90
N THR A 306 13.62 -8.99 -6.96
CA THR A 306 12.70 -8.71 -5.84
C THR A 306 12.95 -9.61 -4.63
N GLN A 307 13.44 -10.83 -4.83
CA GLN A 307 13.77 -11.77 -3.75
C GLN A 307 15.04 -11.38 -3.00
N GLN A 308 16.07 -10.94 -3.71
CA GLN A 308 17.28 -10.39 -3.07
C GLN A 308 16.98 -9.04 -2.40
N ALA A 309 16.12 -8.21 -3.00
CA ALA A 309 15.68 -6.96 -2.38
C ALA A 309 14.99 -7.20 -1.03
N LEU A 310 14.18 -8.26 -0.94
CA LEU A 310 13.51 -8.64 0.30
C LEU A 310 14.52 -8.96 1.42
N GLU A 311 15.55 -9.76 1.12
CA GLU A 311 16.58 -10.11 2.11
C GLU A 311 17.43 -8.88 2.51
N ILE A 312 17.75 -8.01 1.56
CA ILE A 312 18.42 -6.73 1.85
C ILE A 312 17.53 -5.82 2.72
N ALA A 313 16.22 -5.77 2.44
CA ALA A 313 15.27 -5.00 3.24
C ALA A 313 15.17 -5.53 4.68
N LYS A 314 15.14 -6.85 4.88
CA LYS A 314 15.19 -7.48 6.21
C LYS A 314 16.49 -7.16 6.96
N ALA A 315 17.61 -7.13 6.25
CA ALA A 315 18.93 -6.88 6.84
C ALA A 315 19.19 -5.39 7.16
N GLN A 316 18.81 -4.47 6.26
CA GLN A 316 19.09 -3.03 6.40
C GLN A 316 17.96 -2.25 7.08
N TYR A 317 16.71 -2.71 6.93
CA TYR A 317 15.51 -2.05 7.46
C TYR A 317 14.61 -3.04 8.22
N PRO A 318 15.12 -3.66 9.31
CA PRO A 318 14.35 -4.63 10.09
C PRO A 318 13.10 -4.02 10.74
N GLU A 319 13.08 -2.69 10.93
CA GLU A 319 11.98 -1.94 11.53
C GLU A 319 10.82 -1.64 10.58
N GLN A 320 10.92 -2.01 9.30
CA GLN A 320 9.93 -1.65 8.28
C GLN A 320 9.29 -2.88 7.64
N PRO A 321 8.27 -3.46 8.31
CA PRO A 321 7.61 -4.67 7.81
C PRO A 321 6.86 -4.41 6.49
N ARG A 322 6.38 -3.18 6.25
CA ARG A 322 5.67 -2.80 5.01
C ARG A 322 6.54 -3.02 3.75
N ILE A 323 7.80 -2.60 3.75
CA ILE A 323 8.71 -2.77 2.60
C ILE A 323 8.94 -4.26 2.32
N GLN A 324 9.09 -5.05 3.38
CA GLN A 324 9.31 -6.49 3.31
C GLN A 324 8.07 -7.21 2.74
N ASN A 325 6.86 -6.81 3.13
CA ASN A 325 5.63 -7.42 2.62
C ASN A 325 5.44 -7.16 1.12
N VAL A 326 5.69 -5.94 0.65
CA VAL A 326 5.57 -5.60 -0.78
C VAL A 326 6.61 -6.33 -1.63
N LEU A 327 7.87 -6.37 -1.20
CA LEU A 327 8.91 -7.12 -1.91
C LEU A 327 8.65 -8.63 -1.92
N LYS A 328 8.08 -9.18 -0.84
CA LYS A 328 7.67 -10.59 -0.76
C LYS A 328 6.54 -10.92 -1.73
N ALA A 329 5.57 -10.01 -1.89
CA ALA A 329 4.44 -10.21 -2.79
C ALA A 329 4.81 -10.10 -4.27
N ALA A 330 5.76 -9.25 -4.64
CA ALA A 330 6.26 -9.12 -6.01
C ALA A 330 6.99 -10.38 -6.53
N VAL A 331 7.36 -11.31 -5.64
CA VAL A 331 8.04 -12.59 -5.97
C VAL A 331 7.04 -13.73 -6.19
N SER A 332 5.81 -13.64 -5.67
CA SER A 332 4.79 -14.70 -5.83
C SER A 332 3.87 -14.44 -7.01
N ALA A 333 3.70 -15.45 -7.87
CA ALA A 333 2.77 -15.43 -9.00
C ALA A 333 1.32 -15.25 -8.48
N GLY A 334 0.69 -14.14 -8.83
CA GLY A 334 -0.63 -13.76 -8.36
C GLY A 334 -1.78 -14.42 -9.11
N THR A 335 -2.78 -14.92 -8.37
CA THR A 335 -4.10 -15.27 -8.90
C THR A 335 -5.15 -14.34 -8.27
N THR A 336 -6.21 -14.00 -9.01
CA THR A 336 -7.25 -13.04 -8.57
C THR A 336 -8.18 -13.59 -7.48
N THR A 337 -7.91 -14.79 -6.97
CA THR A 337 -8.78 -15.54 -6.05
C THR A 337 -8.24 -15.63 -4.62
N ASP A 338 -7.01 -15.14 -4.35
CA ASP A 338 -6.40 -15.23 -3.03
C ASP A 338 -6.51 -13.91 -2.22
N PRO A 339 -7.21 -13.90 -1.06
CA PRO A 339 -7.31 -12.74 -0.16
C PRO A 339 -5.97 -12.21 0.36
N GLN A 340 -4.93 -13.05 0.50
CA GLN A 340 -3.58 -12.62 0.89
C GLN A 340 -2.87 -11.84 -0.23
N TRP A 341 -3.18 -12.14 -1.49
CA TRP A 341 -2.61 -11.43 -2.64
C TRP A 341 -3.29 -10.07 -2.87
N ALA A 342 -4.61 -10.00 -2.65
CA ALA A 342 -5.36 -8.74 -2.65
C ALA A 342 -4.82 -7.75 -1.61
N GLY A 343 -4.45 -8.24 -0.40
CA GLY A 343 -3.82 -7.45 0.65
C GLY A 343 -2.48 -6.83 0.22
N ALA A 344 -1.63 -7.59 -0.45
CA ALA A 344 -0.32 -7.10 -0.88
C ALA A 344 -0.36 -6.18 -2.12
N LEU A 345 -1.36 -6.35 -3.01
CA LEU A 345 -1.65 -5.37 -4.05
C LEU A 345 -2.16 -4.05 -3.46
N THR A 346 -3.03 -4.11 -2.43
CA THR A 346 -3.42 -2.90 -1.69
C THR A 346 -2.23 -2.27 -0.98
N GLU A 347 -1.28 -3.04 -0.45
CA GLU A 347 -0.05 -2.50 0.13
C GLU A 347 0.86 -1.86 -0.93
N TYR A 348 1.06 -2.46 -2.10
CA TYR A 348 1.77 -1.82 -3.22
C TYR A 348 1.08 -0.54 -3.70
N GLN A 349 -0.26 -0.57 -3.81
CA GLN A 349 -1.07 0.62 -4.11
C GLN A 349 -0.96 1.70 -3.02
N GLN A 350 -0.82 1.30 -1.75
CA GLN A 350 -0.53 2.22 -0.65
C GLN A 350 0.91 2.75 -0.70
N PHE A 351 1.91 1.97 -1.13
CA PHE A 351 3.28 2.44 -1.31
C PHE A 351 3.45 3.42 -2.48
N ALA A 352 2.87 3.08 -3.64
CA ALA A 352 2.75 3.99 -4.75
C ALA A 352 1.92 5.23 -4.33
N GLY A 353 0.87 5.00 -3.52
CA GLY A 353 0.08 6.01 -2.84
C GLY A 353 0.91 6.94 -1.97
N ASP A 354 1.84 6.43 -1.15
CA ASP A 354 2.70 7.22 -0.23
C ASP A 354 3.72 8.08 -0.99
N PHE A 355 4.26 7.57 -2.11
CA PHE A 355 5.09 8.39 -3.01
C PHE A 355 4.24 9.43 -3.75
N ILE A 356 3.02 9.08 -4.15
CA ILE A 356 2.06 10.02 -4.73
C ILE A 356 1.63 11.06 -3.69
N GLU A 357 1.44 10.71 -2.42
CA GLU A 357 1.14 11.66 -1.33
C GLU A 357 2.33 12.58 -1.07
N PHE A 358 3.56 12.11 -1.28
CA PHE A 358 4.75 12.96 -1.29
C PHE A 358 4.79 13.90 -2.50
N LEU A 359 4.42 13.43 -3.70
CA LEU A 359 4.44 14.22 -4.93
C LEU A 359 3.23 15.17 -5.06
N ARG A 360 2.06 14.80 -4.53
CA ARG A 360 0.80 15.55 -4.67
C ARG A 360 0.89 17.01 -4.22
N PRO A 361 1.36 17.33 -3.00
CA PRO A 361 1.45 18.72 -2.56
C PRO A 361 2.53 19.49 -3.33
N LYS A 362 3.43 18.80 -4.05
CA LYS A 362 4.54 19.43 -4.78
C LYS A 362 4.25 19.71 -6.25
N THR A 363 3.26 19.04 -6.85
CA THR A 363 2.83 19.27 -8.24
C THR A 363 1.61 20.17 -8.28
N ILE A 364 1.48 20.99 -9.33
CA ILE A 364 0.27 21.79 -9.59
C ILE A 364 -0.94 20.86 -9.75
N ILE A 365 -0.82 19.83 -10.60
CA ILE A 365 -1.92 18.89 -10.88
C ILE A 365 -2.35 18.13 -9.61
N GLY A 366 -1.39 17.75 -8.76
CA GLY A 366 -1.65 16.96 -7.55
C GLY A 366 -2.34 17.71 -6.43
N GLN A 367 -2.29 19.05 -6.44
CA GLN A 367 -2.97 19.90 -5.46
C GLN A 367 -4.48 20.02 -5.73
N PHE A 368 -4.94 19.80 -6.96
CA PHE A 368 -6.37 19.79 -7.28
C PHE A 368 -7.10 18.63 -6.56
N GLY A 369 -8.21 18.95 -5.91
CA GLY A 369 -8.99 18.00 -5.11
C GLY A 369 -8.43 17.77 -3.70
N THR A 370 -7.53 18.64 -3.23
CA THR A 370 -7.02 18.62 -1.84
C THR A 370 -7.45 19.88 -1.08
N GLY A 371 -7.86 19.73 0.18
CA GLY A 371 -8.34 20.85 1.00
C GLY A 371 -9.49 21.62 0.35
N ASN A 372 -9.33 22.94 0.20
CA ASN A 372 -10.33 23.83 -0.41
C ASN A 372 -10.16 23.98 -1.93
N ILE A 373 -9.28 23.21 -2.56
CA ILE A 373 -9.02 23.28 -4.01
C ILE A 373 -9.95 22.29 -4.72
N PRO A 374 -10.82 22.75 -5.63
CA PRO A 374 -11.67 21.87 -6.45
C PRO A 374 -10.88 20.79 -7.19
N SER A 375 -11.48 19.62 -7.41
CA SER A 375 -10.86 18.55 -8.20
C SER A 375 -11.02 18.78 -9.69
N LEU A 376 -10.02 18.36 -10.48
CA LEU A 376 -10.18 18.22 -11.94
C LEU A 376 -11.17 17.10 -12.26
N PHE A 377 -11.81 17.17 -13.43
CA PHE A 377 -12.76 16.17 -13.86
C PHE A 377 -12.04 14.89 -14.34
N ARG A 378 -12.07 13.85 -13.51
CA ARG A 378 -11.34 12.59 -13.77
C ARG A 378 -12.06 11.72 -14.79
N ILE A 379 -11.31 11.25 -15.78
CA ILE A 379 -11.83 10.36 -16.83
C ILE A 379 -10.88 9.18 -17.07
N PRO A 380 -11.38 7.98 -17.39
CA PRO A 380 -10.53 6.86 -17.76
C PRO A 380 -9.83 7.11 -19.11
N PHE A 381 -8.67 6.49 -19.31
CA PHE A 381 -7.98 6.53 -20.60
C PHE A 381 -8.81 5.88 -21.72
N ASN A 382 -8.60 6.38 -22.94
CA ASN A 382 -9.20 5.92 -24.19
C ASN A 382 -10.73 5.95 -24.28
N VAL A 383 -11.41 6.61 -23.33
CA VAL A 383 -12.85 6.84 -23.43
C VAL A 383 -13.11 8.07 -24.30
N ARG A 384 -13.98 7.91 -25.30
CA ARG A 384 -14.49 9.02 -26.10
C ARG A 384 -15.61 9.70 -25.35
N ILE A 385 -15.41 10.94 -24.95
CA ILE A 385 -16.42 11.75 -24.28
C ILE A 385 -16.99 12.74 -25.29
N PRO A 386 -18.28 12.64 -25.65
CA PRO A 386 -18.93 13.65 -26.45
C PRO A 386 -19.07 14.93 -25.61
N GLY A 387 -18.25 15.94 -25.90
CA GLY A 387 -18.43 17.30 -25.41
C GLY A 387 -19.40 18.04 -26.31
N GLN A 388 -20.34 18.77 -25.73
CA GLN A 388 -21.17 19.72 -26.47
C GLN A 388 -20.48 21.08 -26.43
N ILE A 389 -20.15 21.62 -27.61
CA ILE A 389 -19.41 22.88 -27.79
C ILE A 389 -20.38 24.08 -27.72
N SER A 390 -21.61 23.88 -28.21
CA SER A 390 -22.64 24.92 -28.27
C SER A 390 -23.97 24.43 -27.70
N GLY A 391 -24.50 25.18 -26.72
CA GLY A 391 -25.86 25.05 -26.22
C GLY A 391 -26.84 25.55 -27.26
N GLY A 392 -27.75 24.70 -27.70
CA GLY A 392 -28.78 25.09 -28.66
C GLY A 392 -29.59 26.31 -28.18
N GLN A 393 -29.87 27.24 -29.09
CA GLN A 393 -30.69 28.43 -28.80
C GLN A 393 -32.19 28.11 -28.89
N GLY A 394 -32.97 28.67 -27.97
CA GLY A 394 -34.43 28.67 -28.03
C GLY A 394 -34.96 29.93 -28.72
N TYR A 395 -36.03 29.81 -29.49
CA TYR A 395 -36.60 30.93 -30.27
C TYR A 395 -38.05 31.16 -29.89
N TRP A 396 -38.41 32.42 -29.63
CA TRP A 396 -39.81 32.85 -29.59
C TRP A 396 -40.35 32.95 -31.02
N VAL A 397 -41.49 32.33 -31.29
CA VAL A 397 -42.10 32.30 -32.63
C VAL A 397 -43.53 32.83 -32.57
N GLY A 398 -43.83 33.78 -33.46
CA GLY A 398 -45.19 34.26 -33.67
C GLY A 398 -46.10 33.20 -34.29
N GLN A 399 -47.41 33.36 -34.09
CA GLN A 399 -48.42 32.43 -34.63
C GLN A 399 -48.34 32.37 -36.17
N GLY A 400 -48.20 31.16 -36.72
CA GLY A 400 -48.11 30.91 -38.17
C GLY A 400 -46.70 31.02 -38.78
N ALA A 401 -45.69 31.43 -38.01
CA ALA A 401 -44.32 31.51 -38.49
C ALA A 401 -43.60 30.13 -38.44
N PRO A 402 -42.68 29.85 -39.40
CA PRO A 402 -41.85 28.66 -39.35
C PRO A 402 -40.91 28.70 -38.15
N LYS A 403 -40.74 27.55 -37.48
CA LYS A 403 -39.87 27.42 -36.30
C LYS A 403 -38.40 27.30 -36.75
N PRO A 404 -37.48 28.14 -36.24
CA PRO A 404 -36.06 27.96 -36.53
C PRO A 404 -35.54 26.64 -35.96
N LEU A 405 -34.61 26.01 -36.67
CA LEU A 405 -33.95 24.79 -36.21
C LEU A 405 -32.75 25.14 -35.34
N THR A 406 -32.72 24.56 -34.15
CA THR A 406 -31.59 24.64 -33.24
C THR A 406 -30.51 23.63 -33.64
N LYS A 407 -29.30 24.10 -33.93
CA LYS A 407 -28.13 23.25 -34.18
C LYS A 407 -27.37 23.01 -32.88
N PHE A 408 -26.98 21.77 -32.64
CA PHE A 408 -26.03 21.40 -31.58
C PHE A 408 -24.70 20.99 -32.22
N ASP A 409 -23.60 21.59 -31.76
CA ASP A 409 -22.25 21.19 -32.16
C ASP A 409 -21.63 20.31 -31.07
N PHE A 410 -21.15 19.13 -31.46
CA PHE A 410 -20.50 18.16 -30.58
C PHE A 410 -19.06 17.94 -31.01
N GLN A 411 -18.14 17.89 -30.05
CA GLN A 411 -16.74 17.49 -30.22
C GLN A 411 -16.44 16.35 -29.27
N SER A 412 -15.98 15.21 -29.79
CA SER A 412 -15.48 14.14 -28.93
C SER A 412 -14.04 14.42 -28.51
N VAL A 413 -13.78 14.42 -27.20
CA VAL A 413 -12.41 14.40 -26.66
C VAL A 413 -12.08 12.97 -26.27
N GLN A 414 -10.89 12.50 -26.66
CA GLN A 414 -10.35 11.20 -26.28
C GLN A 414 -8.95 11.41 -25.70
N LEU A 415 -8.76 11.06 -24.43
CA LEU A 415 -7.43 11.09 -23.81
C LEU A 415 -6.76 9.74 -23.99
N GLY A 416 -5.72 9.70 -24.82
CA GLY A 416 -4.84 8.54 -24.97
C GLY A 416 -3.89 8.38 -23.79
N PHE A 417 -3.06 7.34 -23.83
CA PHE A 417 -1.96 7.20 -22.87
C PHE A 417 -0.83 8.16 -23.24
N ALA A 418 -0.44 9.04 -22.34
CA ALA A 418 0.81 9.79 -22.44
C ALA A 418 1.71 9.38 -21.27
N LYS A 419 3.00 9.20 -21.56
CA LYS A 419 3.97 8.65 -20.61
C LYS A 419 5.01 9.71 -20.29
N VAL A 420 5.17 10.02 -19.00
CA VAL A 420 6.28 10.80 -18.47
C VAL A 420 7.25 9.84 -17.82
N ALA A 421 8.52 9.90 -18.21
CA ALA A 421 9.56 9.02 -17.70
C ALA A 421 10.85 9.80 -17.42
N ASN A 422 11.59 9.37 -16.41
CA ASN A 422 12.93 9.87 -16.11
C ASN A 422 13.86 8.69 -15.76
N ILE A 423 15.13 8.78 -16.12
CA ILE A 423 16.18 7.81 -15.80
C ILE A 423 17.31 8.54 -15.08
N ALA A 424 17.62 8.12 -13.85
CA ALA A 424 18.82 8.56 -13.14
C ALA A 424 19.87 7.46 -13.11
N VAL A 425 21.14 7.84 -13.30
CA VAL A 425 22.28 6.93 -13.17
C VAL A 425 23.02 7.25 -11.87
N LEU A 426 23.24 6.23 -11.05
CA LEU A 426 23.99 6.32 -9.79
C LEU A 426 25.15 5.33 -9.82
N THR A 427 26.28 5.68 -9.21
CA THR A 427 27.37 4.71 -9.04
C THR A 427 27.07 3.75 -7.90
N ASP A 428 27.61 2.55 -7.99
CA ASP A 428 27.39 1.49 -7.01
C ASP A 428 27.95 1.85 -5.63
N GLU A 429 29.07 2.56 -5.59
CA GLU A 429 29.67 3.05 -4.36
C GLU A 429 28.74 4.05 -3.68
N LEU A 430 28.07 4.92 -4.45
CA LEU A 430 27.11 5.86 -3.89
C LEU A 430 25.91 5.13 -3.28
N VAL A 431 25.40 4.08 -3.91
CA VAL A 431 24.25 3.30 -3.40
C VAL A 431 24.64 2.38 -2.23
N ARG A 432 25.88 1.88 -2.19
CA ARG A 432 26.36 0.94 -1.17
C ARG A 432 26.91 1.63 0.08
N PHE A 433 27.51 2.81 -0.08
CA PHE A 433 28.01 3.65 1.01
C PHE A 433 27.07 4.82 1.36
N SER A 434 25.88 4.90 0.74
CA SER A 434 24.89 5.92 1.08
C SER A 434 24.36 5.73 2.50
N ASN A 435 24.62 6.72 3.34
CA ASN A 435 23.92 6.98 4.58
C ASN A 435 22.43 7.29 4.27
N PRO A 436 21.43 6.94 5.12
CA PRO A 436 20.01 7.28 4.96
C PRO A 436 19.69 8.71 4.44
N ALA A 437 20.56 9.69 4.70
CA ALA A 437 20.44 11.04 4.14
C ALA A 437 20.63 11.12 2.61
N ALA A 438 21.49 10.29 2.02
CA ALA A 438 21.71 10.24 0.57
C ALA A 438 20.55 9.57 -0.19
N ASP A 439 19.83 8.64 0.46
CA ASP A 439 18.64 8.01 -0.12
C ASP A 439 17.49 9.02 -0.27
N THR A 440 17.38 9.92 0.71
CA THR A 440 16.43 11.06 0.66
C THR A 440 16.79 12.02 -0.48
N LEU A 441 18.08 12.25 -0.70
CA LEU A 441 18.58 13.14 -1.75
C LEU A 441 18.27 12.57 -3.16
N VAL A 442 18.56 11.29 -3.39
CA VAL A 442 18.27 10.63 -4.68
C VAL A 442 16.77 10.61 -4.96
N ARG A 443 15.94 10.25 -3.97
CA ARG A 443 14.48 10.29 -4.11
C ARG A 443 14.00 11.70 -4.43
N ASN A 444 14.44 12.70 -3.66
CA ASN A 444 14.02 14.07 -3.86
C ASN A 444 14.43 14.58 -5.25
N ALA A 445 15.63 14.24 -5.74
CA ALA A 445 16.09 14.63 -7.08
C ALA A 445 15.24 14.01 -8.19
N LEU A 446 14.97 12.69 -8.13
CA LEU A 446 14.11 11.99 -9.08
C LEU A 446 12.67 12.52 -9.07
N ALA A 447 12.12 12.72 -7.88
CA ALA A 447 10.80 13.30 -7.69
C ALA A 447 10.74 14.73 -8.25
N SER A 448 11.70 15.58 -7.91
CA SER A 448 11.76 16.97 -8.35
C SER A 448 11.83 17.09 -9.87
N ALA A 449 12.59 16.26 -10.56
CA ALA A 449 12.67 16.29 -12.02
C ALA A 449 11.33 15.91 -12.69
N ILE A 450 10.60 14.92 -12.14
CA ILE A 450 9.27 14.57 -12.63
C ILE A 450 8.27 15.69 -12.33
N ILE A 451 8.31 16.26 -11.13
CA ILE A 451 7.45 17.39 -10.72
C ILE A 451 7.67 18.58 -11.66
N GLU A 452 8.93 18.97 -11.86
CA GLU A 452 9.31 20.06 -12.74
C GLU A 452 8.77 19.87 -14.15
N ARG A 453 8.97 18.68 -14.73
CA ARG A 453 8.49 18.41 -16.07
C ARG A 453 6.97 18.45 -16.18
N ILE A 454 6.26 17.82 -15.24
CA ILE A 454 4.79 17.81 -15.23
C ILE A 454 4.23 19.21 -15.05
N ASP A 455 4.76 19.99 -14.11
CA ASP A 455 4.29 21.35 -13.83
C ASP A 455 4.54 22.26 -15.03
N ILE A 456 5.75 22.27 -15.60
CA ILE A 456 6.07 23.08 -16.79
C ILE A 456 5.16 22.69 -17.96
N ASP A 457 5.06 21.40 -18.30
CA ASP A 457 4.24 20.96 -19.43
C ASP A 457 2.73 21.22 -19.20
N PHE A 458 2.29 21.34 -17.95
CA PHE A 458 0.88 21.61 -17.62
C PHE A 458 0.49 23.08 -17.91
N ILE A 459 1.39 24.04 -17.68
CA ILE A 459 1.06 25.49 -17.75
C ILE A 459 1.85 26.30 -18.78
N ASP A 460 2.92 25.78 -19.39
CA ASP A 460 3.70 26.51 -20.39
C ASP A 460 2.87 26.76 -21.67
N PRO A 461 2.53 28.02 -22.02
CA PRO A 461 1.73 28.32 -23.21
C PRO A 461 2.34 27.81 -24.52
N ALA A 462 3.66 27.64 -24.58
CA ALA A 462 4.37 27.14 -25.75
C ALA A 462 4.25 25.62 -25.93
N LYS A 463 3.85 24.88 -24.89
CA LYS A 463 3.74 23.42 -24.95
C LYS A 463 2.52 22.98 -25.76
N ALA A 464 2.74 22.73 -27.04
CA ALA A 464 1.74 22.14 -27.95
C ALA A 464 1.60 20.62 -27.74
N GLU A 465 0.46 20.09 -28.16
CA GLU A 465 0.21 18.64 -28.21
C GLU A 465 1.15 17.98 -29.23
N VAL A 466 1.73 16.86 -28.84
CA VAL A 466 2.37 15.93 -29.78
C VAL A 466 1.54 14.67 -29.77
N ALA A 467 0.84 14.41 -30.89
CA ALA A 467 -0.12 13.33 -31.01
C ALA A 467 0.50 12.00 -30.54
N GLN A 468 -0.21 11.29 -29.65
CA GLN A 468 0.21 10.01 -29.06
C GLN A 468 1.50 10.05 -28.21
N VAL A 469 2.05 11.24 -27.90
CA VAL A 469 3.30 11.38 -27.15
C VAL A 469 3.09 12.23 -25.89
N SER A 470 2.52 13.42 -26.04
CA SER A 470 2.35 14.34 -24.90
C SER A 470 1.15 15.28 -25.09
N PRO A 471 0.44 15.62 -24.00
CA PRO A 471 -0.63 16.61 -24.05
C PRO A 471 -0.11 18.01 -24.38
N ALA A 472 -1.02 18.88 -24.83
CA ALA A 472 -0.83 20.32 -24.78
C ALA A 472 -0.96 20.82 -23.34
N SER A 473 -0.30 21.93 -23.00
CA SER A 473 -0.59 22.62 -21.75
C SER A 473 -2.02 23.16 -21.74
N VAL A 474 -2.53 23.42 -20.54
CA VAL A 474 -3.86 24.03 -20.38
C VAL A 474 -3.91 25.48 -20.87
N THR A 475 -2.77 26.17 -20.94
CA THR A 475 -2.65 27.55 -21.44
C THR A 475 -2.36 27.59 -22.94
N ASN A 476 -1.98 26.47 -23.57
CA ASN A 476 -1.73 26.41 -25.01
C ASN A 476 -2.99 26.77 -25.81
N GLY A 477 -2.81 27.61 -26.83
CA GLY A 477 -3.90 28.12 -27.67
C GLY A 477 -4.80 29.16 -26.98
N VAL A 478 -4.52 29.56 -25.73
CA VAL A 478 -5.22 30.67 -25.06
C VAL A 478 -4.49 31.99 -25.37
N THR A 479 -5.24 33.02 -25.75
CA THR A 479 -4.69 34.36 -26.00
C THR A 479 -4.16 34.96 -24.69
N ALA A 480 -2.88 35.33 -24.67
CA ALA A 480 -2.25 35.97 -23.52
C ALA A 480 -2.87 37.36 -23.26
N ILE A 481 -3.20 37.64 -22.00
CA ILE A 481 -3.50 39.00 -21.54
C ILE A 481 -2.18 39.61 -21.03
N PRO A 482 -1.69 40.74 -21.56
CA PRO A 482 -0.47 41.34 -21.06
C PRO A 482 -0.72 41.95 -19.67
N SER A 483 0.19 41.70 -18.73
CA SER A 483 0.16 42.29 -17.38
C SER A 483 0.18 43.81 -17.45
N THR A 484 -0.73 44.45 -16.72
CA THR A 484 -0.74 45.89 -16.48
C THR A 484 0.18 46.29 -15.32
N GLY A 485 0.66 45.32 -14.54
CA GLY A 485 1.40 45.55 -13.30
C GLY A 485 0.51 45.93 -12.12
N ASN A 486 -0.81 46.07 -12.34
CA ASN A 486 -1.81 46.22 -11.29
C ASN A 486 -2.61 44.92 -11.12
N PRO A 487 -2.50 44.22 -9.97
CA PRO A 487 -3.23 42.98 -9.73
C PRO A 487 -4.74 43.09 -9.89
N GLU A 488 -5.36 44.21 -9.51
CA GLU A 488 -6.80 44.37 -9.58
C GLU A 488 -7.30 44.42 -11.02
N ALA A 489 -6.61 45.19 -11.87
CA ALA A 489 -6.92 45.30 -13.29
C ALA A 489 -6.65 43.99 -14.05
N ASP A 490 -5.56 43.30 -13.70
CA ASP A 490 -5.23 42.00 -14.31
C ASP A 490 -6.24 40.91 -13.93
N VAL A 491 -6.69 40.90 -12.67
CA VAL A 491 -7.75 39.99 -12.19
C VAL A 491 -9.08 40.29 -12.88
N GLU A 492 -9.45 41.57 -12.98
CA GLU A 492 -10.67 41.99 -13.66
C GLU A 492 -10.66 41.55 -15.13
N ALA A 493 -9.54 41.74 -15.84
CA ALA A 493 -9.39 41.27 -17.22
C ALA A 493 -9.53 39.75 -17.37
N LEU A 494 -9.04 38.98 -16.39
CA LEU A 494 -9.21 37.52 -16.37
C LEU A 494 -10.66 37.12 -16.14
N PHE A 495 -11.36 37.73 -15.18
CA PHE A 495 -12.79 37.47 -14.98
C PHE A 495 -13.62 37.89 -16.19
N GLU A 496 -13.30 39.03 -16.81
CA GLU A 496 -13.96 39.47 -18.05
C GLU A 496 -13.81 38.45 -19.18
N ALA A 497 -12.66 37.78 -19.30
CA ALA A 497 -12.47 36.74 -20.31
C ALA A 497 -13.45 35.57 -20.12
N PHE A 498 -13.67 35.14 -18.88
CA PHE A 498 -14.67 34.11 -18.55
C PHE A 498 -16.10 34.59 -18.77
N LEU A 499 -16.43 35.81 -18.32
CA LEU A 499 -17.78 36.37 -18.45
C LEU A 499 -18.16 36.64 -19.91
N LYS A 500 -17.22 37.09 -20.76
CA LYS A 500 -17.43 37.22 -22.21
C LYS A 500 -17.69 35.88 -22.90
N ALA A 501 -17.15 34.80 -22.36
CA ALA A 501 -17.44 33.43 -22.79
C ALA A 501 -18.74 32.85 -22.19
N ASN A 502 -19.49 33.63 -21.41
CA ASN A 502 -20.67 33.19 -20.65
C ASN A 502 -20.36 32.01 -19.71
N LEU A 503 -19.16 32.03 -19.12
CA LEU A 503 -18.71 31.06 -18.12
C LEU A 503 -18.53 31.78 -16.78
N SER A 504 -19.07 31.17 -15.73
CA SER A 504 -18.79 31.58 -14.35
C SER A 504 -17.75 30.62 -13.76
N PRO A 505 -16.57 31.10 -13.33
CA PRO A 505 -15.51 30.25 -12.77
C PRO A 505 -15.86 29.79 -11.34
N THR A 506 -16.96 29.04 -11.20
CA THR A 506 -17.50 28.53 -9.93
C THR A 506 -16.56 27.53 -9.25
N SER A 507 -15.74 26.81 -10.02
CA SER A 507 -14.61 26.00 -9.54
C SER A 507 -13.26 26.64 -9.92
N GLY A 508 -13.20 27.97 -9.92
CA GLY A 508 -12.02 28.74 -10.27
C GLY A 508 -10.86 28.52 -9.30
N VAL A 509 -9.66 28.35 -9.84
CA VAL A 509 -8.41 28.19 -9.10
C VAL A 509 -7.35 29.08 -9.73
N TRP A 510 -6.64 29.83 -8.89
CA TRP A 510 -5.49 30.63 -9.31
C TRP A 510 -4.23 29.78 -9.31
N ILE A 511 -3.38 29.94 -10.34
CA ILE A 511 -2.03 29.38 -10.36
C ILE A 511 -1.05 30.54 -10.57
N MET A 512 -0.09 30.69 -9.68
CA MET A 512 0.91 31.77 -9.74
C MET A 512 2.25 31.34 -9.14
N SER A 513 3.30 32.11 -9.38
CA SER A 513 4.60 31.84 -8.76
C SER A 513 4.67 32.28 -7.30
N SER A 514 5.57 31.67 -6.52
CA SER A 514 5.82 32.03 -5.13
C SER A 514 6.22 33.50 -4.96
N MET A 515 6.85 34.05 -5.99
CA MET A 515 7.25 35.46 -6.01
C MET A 515 6.07 36.40 -6.22
N THR A 516 5.16 36.06 -7.13
CA THR A 516 3.89 36.80 -7.33
C THR A 516 3.01 36.72 -6.08
N ALA A 517 2.86 35.52 -5.50
CA ALA A 517 2.11 35.32 -4.26
C ALA A 517 2.71 36.12 -3.08
N LEU A 518 4.04 36.15 -2.95
CA LEU A 518 4.73 36.96 -1.94
C LEU A 518 4.48 38.46 -2.15
N ALA A 519 4.57 38.94 -3.39
CA ALA A 519 4.31 40.35 -3.71
C ALA A 519 2.89 40.75 -3.32
N LEU A 520 1.89 39.93 -3.68
CA LEU A 520 0.49 40.15 -3.32
C LEU A 520 0.26 40.09 -1.81
N SER A 521 0.83 39.11 -1.09
CA SER A 521 0.69 38.98 0.37
C SER A 521 1.27 40.16 1.17
N LYS A 522 2.19 40.92 0.56
CA LYS A 522 2.83 42.09 1.16
C LYS A 522 2.11 43.40 0.81
N MET A 523 1.20 43.40 -0.15
CA MET A 523 0.44 44.61 -0.50
C MET A 523 -0.42 45.07 0.67
N LYS A 524 -0.36 46.37 0.92
CA LYS A 524 -1.13 47.03 1.98
C LYS A 524 -2.02 48.09 1.38
N ASN A 525 -3.20 48.25 1.94
CA ASN A 525 -4.05 49.40 1.64
C ASN A 525 -3.40 50.69 2.21
N PRO A 526 -3.91 51.88 1.83
CA PRO A 526 -3.43 53.15 2.38
C PRO A 526 -3.56 53.28 3.90
N LEU A 527 -4.35 52.42 4.55
CA LEU A 527 -4.51 52.35 6.01
C LEU A 527 -3.49 51.39 6.67
N GLY A 528 -2.54 50.83 5.90
CA GLY A 528 -1.47 49.96 6.39
C GLY A 528 -1.89 48.51 6.67
N GLN A 529 -3.14 48.14 6.39
CA GLN A 529 -3.65 46.77 6.53
C GLN A 529 -3.31 45.96 5.29
N LYS A 530 -3.04 44.66 5.45
CA LYS A 530 -2.81 43.77 4.31
C LYS A 530 -4.06 43.70 3.43
N MET A 531 -3.89 43.92 2.13
CA MET A 531 -4.97 43.87 1.16
C MET A 531 -5.47 42.43 0.94
N TYR A 532 -4.55 41.47 0.93
CA TYR A 532 -4.83 40.05 0.77
C TYR A 532 -4.35 39.29 2.02
N SER A 533 -5.16 39.29 3.09
CA SER A 533 -4.81 38.65 4.37
C SER A 533 -4.73 37.13 4.28
N ASP A 534 -5.54 36.54 3.42
CA ASP A 534 -5.73 35.08 3.31
C ASP A 534 -4.78 34.45 2.29
N LEU A 535 -3.89 35.25 1.69
CA LEU A 535 -2.88 34.81 0.74
C LEU A 535 -1.49 34.85 1.40
N SER A 536 -0.76 33.75 1.29
CA SER A 536 0.63 33.62 1.72
C SER A 536 1.53 33.19 0.57
N PHE A 537 2.85 33.18 0.79
CA PHE A 537 3.81 32.64 -0.19
C PHE A 537 3.64 31.13 -0.43
N LEU A 538 2.93 30.41 0.45
CA LEU A 538 2.60 28.99 0.32
C LEU A 538 1.26 28.77 -0.40
N GLY A 539 0.56 29.83 -0.79
CA GLY A 539 -0.81 29.78 -1.29
C GLY A 539 -1.83 30.26 -0.25
N GLY A 540 -3.09 29.92 -0.49
CA GLY A 540 -4.23 30.36 0.33
C GLY A 540 -5.42 30.73 -0.55
N THR A 541 -6.12 31.80 -0.20
CA THR A 541 -7.25 32.31 -0.99
C THR A 541 -6.88 33.68 -1.57
N PHE A 542 -7.10 33.85 -2.87
CA PHE A 542 -6.93 35.10 -3.58
C PHE A 542 -8.24 35.47 -4.26
N GLN A 543 -8.79 36.65 -3.97
CA GLN A 543 -10.04 37.15 -4.56
C GLN A 543 -11.22 36.16 -4.41
N GLY A 544 -11.31 35.49 -3.25
CA GLY A 544 -12.36 34.53 -2.94
C GLY A 544 -12.19 33.13 -3.55
N LEU A 545 -11.15 32.91 -4.36
CA LEU A 545 -10.84 31.62 -4.98
C LEU A 545 -9.52 31.05 -4.43
N PRO A 546 -9.36 29.72 -4.36
CA PRO A 546 -8.12 29.09 -3.91
C PRO A 546 -6.95 29.39 -4.87
N ALA A 547 -5.75 29.55 -4.33
CA ALA A 547 -4.53 29.82 -5.06
C ALA A 547 -3.48 28.71 -4.85
N ILE A 548 -3.10 28.07 -5.95
CA ILE A 548 -1.97 27.15 -6.08
C ILE A 548 -0.71 27.97 -6.38
N VAL A 549 0.32 27.75 -5.58
CA VAL A 549 1.61 28.41 -5.76
C VAL A 549 2.65 27.39 -6.23
N SER A 550 3.27 27.65 -7.38
CA SER A 550 4.35 26.82 -7.90
C SER A 550 5.46 27.69 -8.49
N GLN A 551 6.72 27.39 -8.15
CA GLN A 551 7.88 28.10 -8.69
C GLN A 551 8.00 27.99 -10.22
N TYR A 552 7.42 26.94 -10.81
CA TYR A 552 7.42 26.69 -12.25
C TYR A 552 6.43 27.56 -13.03
N ALA A 553 5.58 28.34 -12.34
CA ALA A 553 4.66 29.29 -12.98
C ALA A 553 5.33 30.57 -13.51
N GLY A 554 6.58 30.84 -13.12
CA GLY A 554 7.33 32.01 -13.62
C GLY A 554 6.55 33.32 -13.46
N ASP A 555 6.39 34.04 -14.58
CA ASP A 555 5.69 35.34 -14.64
C ASP A 555 4.23 35.20 -15.12
N LEU A 556 3.65 34.01 -14.98
CA LEU A 556 2.26 33.75 -15.33
C LEU A 556 1.34 33.89 -14.12
N LEU A 557 0.18 34.52 -14.33
CA LEU A 557 -0.98 34.42 -13.45
C LEU A 557 -2.10 33.74 -14.23
N VAL A 558 -2.45 32.52 -13.84
CA VAL A 558 -3.45 31.70 -14.54
C VAL A 558 -4.71 31.60 -13.68
N LEU A 559 -5.86 31.82 -14.30
CA LEU A 559 -7.18 31.49 -13.75
C LEU A 559 -7.74 30.29 -14.52
N MET A 560 -8.00 29.20 -13.80
CA MET A 560 -8.51 27.95 -14.37
C MET A 560 -9.81 27.54 -13.70
N ASN A 561 -10.82 27.15 -14.48
CA ASN A 561 -12.01 26.49 -13.97
C ASN A 561 -11.76 24.96 -13.90
N ALA A 562 -11.54 24.44 -12.70
CA ALA A 562 -11.10 23.05 -12.50
C ALA A 562 -12.07 22.00 -13.09
N GLY A 563 -13.39 22.24 -12.97
CA GLY A 563 -14.43 21.35 -13.48
C GLY A 563 -14.50 21.25 -15.01
N ASP A 564 -13.83 22.15 -15.74
CA ASP A 564 -13.75 22.16 -17.21
C ASP A 564 -12.40 21.68 -17.73
N VAL A 565 -11.60 21.02 -16.89
CA VAL A 565 -10.35 20.37 -17.29
C VAL A 565 -10.45 18.87 -17.01
N TYR A 566 -10.24 18.07 -18.06
CA TYR A 566 -10.20 16.62 -17.97
C TYR A 566 -8.82 16.14 -17.56
N LEU A 567 -8.79 15.19 -16.64
CA LEU A 567 -7.58 14.49 -16.20
C LEU A 567 -7.78 12.99 -16.34
N ALA A 568 -6.91 12.33 -17.09
CA ALA A 568 -6.74 10.87 -17.07
C ALA A 568 -5.40 10.54 -16.42
N ASP A 569 -5.44 9.77 -15.34
CA ASP A 569 -4.27 9.41 -14.55
C ASP A 569 -4.44 7.98 -14.10
N ASP A 570 -3.40 7.17 -14.29
CA ASP A 570 -3.39 5.76 -13.86
C ASP A 570 -3.18 5.65 -12.34
N GLY A 571 -2.77 6.75 -11.70
CA GLY A 571 -2.55 6.80 -10.26
C GLY A 571 -1.41 5.90 -9.80
N GLN A 572 -0.54 5.47 -10.71
CA GLN A 572 0.59 4.59 -10.46
C GLN A 572 1.90 5.20 -10.99
N VAL A 573 2.98 5.03 -10.23
CA VAL A 573 4.35 5.30 -10.68
C VAL A 573 5.08 3.97 -10.68
N VAL A 574 5.56 3.56 -11.86
CA VAL A 574 6.35 2.34 -12.02
C VAL A 574 7.82 2.70 -11.88
N ILE A 575 8.54 2.00 -10.99
CA ILE A 575 9.99 2.14 -10.85
C ILE A 575 10.68 0.85 -11.21
N ASP A 576 11.76 0.98 -11.97
CA ASP A 576 12.59 -0.11 -12.44
C ASP A 576 14.07 0.24 -12.24
N ALA A 577 14.91 -0.74 -11.94
CA ALA A 577 16.33 -0.52 -11.70
C ALA A 577 17.19 -1.60 -12.37
N SER A 578 18.21 -1.18 -13.12
CA SER A 578 19.08 -2.10 -13.85
C SER A 578 20.54 -1.66 -13.87
N ARG A 579 21.44 -2.64 -13.71
CA ARG A 579 22.90 -2.49 -13.85
C ARG A 579 23.43 -3.07 -15.16
N GLU A 580 22.58 -3.73 -15.91
CA GLU A 580 22.92 -4.36 -17.19
C GLU A 580 22.41 -3.52 -18.38
N ALA A 581 21.80 -2.36 -18.08
CA ALA A 581 21.40 -1.39 -19.08
C ALA A 581 22.62 -0.74 -19.76
N SER A 582 22.45 -0.40 -21.03
CA SER A 582 23.34 0.49 -21.76
C SER A 582 22.55 1.74 -22.11
N LEU A 583 23.04 2.91 -21.71
CA LEU A 583 22.33 4.17 -21.86
C LEU A 583 23.08 5.12 -22.78
N GLN A 584 22.33 5.82 -23.62
CA GLN A 584 22.82 7.06 -24.21
C GLN A 584 22.74 8.13 -23.12
N MET A 585 23.87 8.70 -22.72
CA MET A 585 23.93 9.76 -21.69
C MET A 585 23.50 11.11 -22.29
N GLU A 586 22.24 11.18 -22.70
CA GLU A 586 21.64 12.30 -23.42
C GLU A 586 20.21 12.54 -22.89
N ASP A 587 19.83 13.80 -22.72
CA ASP A 587 18.53 14.17 -22.16
C ASP A 587 17.40 14.08 -23.20
N ALA A 588 17.74 14.11 -24.49
CA ALA A 588 16.80 14.03 -25.62
C ALA A 588 17.27 13.03 -26.70
N PRO A 589 17.33 11.72 -26.39
CA PRO A 589 17.76 10.72 -27.36
C PRO A 589 16.77 10.64 -28.54
N THR A 590 17.29 10.64 -29.77
CA THR A 590 16.48 10.53 -31.00
C THR A 590 16.27 9.09 -31.45
N ASN A 591 16.98 8.15 -30.83
CA ASN A 591 16.89 6.72 -31.11
C ASN A 591 15.56 6.15 -30.64
N ASN A 592 14.92 5.35 -31.51
CA ASN A 592 13.76 4.57 -31.13
C ASN A 592 13.91 3.11 -31.60
N SER A 593 13.12 2.22 -31.02
CA SER A 593 13.19 0.76 -31.28
C SER A 593 12.83 0.36 -32.71
N SER A 594 12.17 1.23 -33.47
CA SER A 594 11.70 0.97 -34.84
C SER A 594 12.68 1.49 -35.90
N THR A 595 13.41 2.56 -35.60
CA THR A 595 14.40 3.21 -36.47
C THR A 595 15.60 3.63 -35.62
N GLY A 596 16.42 2.65 -35.21
CA GLY A 596 17.64 2.93 -34.45
C GLY A 596 18.66 3.68 -35.29
N THR A 597 19.25 4.74 -34.74
CA THR A 597 20.45 5.40 -35.26
C THR A 597 21.66 5.05 -34.39
N GLY A 598 22.87 5.19 -34.92
CA GLY A 598 24.08 4.93 -34.12
C GLY A 598 24.23 5.98 -33.02
N ALA A 599 24.37 5.53 -31.77
CA ALA A 599 24.73 6.39 -30.64
C ALA A 599 25.83 5.75 -29.80
N GLN A 600 26.63 6.58 -29.14
CA GLN A 600 27.58 6.09 -28.14
C GLN A 600 26.81 5.74 -26.86
N LEU A 601 26.99 4.51 -26.40
CA LEU A 601 26.31 3.98 -25.22
C LEU A 601 27.32 3.80 -24.08
N VAL A 602 26.88 4.11 -22.87
CA VAL A 602 27.61 3.83 -21.65
C VAL A 602 27.00 2.58 -21.01
N SER A 603 27.82 1.55 -20.86
CA SER A 603 27.43 0.32 -20.18
C SER A 603 27.45 0.54 -18.67
N MET A 604 26.30 0.38 -18.03
CA MET A 604 26.19 0.48 -16.56
C MET A 604 27.00 -0.62 -15.87
N PHE A 605 27.23 -1.75 -16.55
CA PHE A 605 28.08 -2.83 -16.05
C PHE A 605 29.56 -2.43 -16.04
N GLN A 606 30.05 -1.81 -17.12
CA GLN A 606 31.46 -1.40 -17.22
C GLN A 606 31.80 -0.24 -16.28
N THR A 607 30.85 0.66 -16.02
CA THR A 607 31.07 1.84 -15.16
C THR A 607 30.69 1.60 -13.70
N ASN A 608 30.35 0.37 -13.32
CA ASN A 608 29.86 0.04 -11.98
C ASN A 608 28.74 0.99 -11.53
N SER A 609 27.70 1.10 -12.36
CA SER A 609 26.59 2.03 -12.16
C SER A 609 25.25 1.29 -12.17
N VAL A 610 24.22 1.92 -11.59
CA VAL A 610 22.82 1.47 -11.62
C VAL A 610 21.96 2.57 -12.22
N ALA A 611 21.17 2.20 -13.22
CA ALA A 611 20.15 3.05 -13.80
C ALA A 611 18.83 2.81 -13.06
N ILE A 612 18.18 3.88 -12.61
CA ILE A 612 16.85 3.85 -11.99
C ILE A 612 15.91 4.62 -12.91
N ARG A 613 14.88 3.94 -13.40
CA ARG A 613 13.84 4.50 -14.26
C ARG A 613 12.55 4.66 -13.45
N ALA A 614 11.92 5.82 -13.52
CA ALA A 614 10.58 6.07 -13.01
C ALA A 614 9.66 6.49 -14.15
N GLU A 615 8.48 5.86 -14.25
CA GLU A 615 7.48 6.10 -15.31
C GLU A 615 6.10 6.35 -14.69
N ARG A 616 5.33 7.28 -15.28
CA ARG A 616 3.92 7.53 -14.95
C ARG A 616 3.11 7.77 -16.21
N PHE A 617 1.90 7.22 -16.25
CA PHE A 617 0.93 7.49 -17.30
C PHE A 617 -0.07 8.56 -16.85
N ILE A 618 -0.07 9.69 -17.54
CA ILE A 618 -0.93 10.84 -17.24
C ILE A 618 -1.24 11.62 -18.51
N ASN A 619 -2.48 12.06 -18.67
CA ASN A 619 -2.92 12.89 -19.78
C ASN A 619 -3.98 13.89 -19.31
N TRP A 620 -4.05 15.06 -19.92
CA TRP A 620 -5.03 16.08 -19.60
C TRP A 620 -5.46 16.82 -20.87
N SER A 621 -6.66 17.39 -20.84
CA SER A 621 -7.12 18.29 -21.88
C SER A 621 -8.20 19.22 -21.34
N LYS A 622 -8.28 20.41 -21.94
CA LYS A 622 -9.39 21.32 -21.67
C LYS A 622 -10.67 20.76 -22.27
N ARG A 623 -11.77 20.82 -21.51
CA ARG A 623 -13.11 20.55 -22.03
C ARG A 623 -13.52 21.61 -23.05
N ARG A 624 -13.11 22.85 -22.83
CA ARG A 624 -13.42 24.04 -23.63
C ARG A 624 -12.21 24.97 -23.67
N PRO A 625 -11.90 25.64 -24.79
CA PRO A 625 -10.79 26.59 -24.85
C PRO A 625 -10.86 27.69 -23.77
N GLU A 626 -12.07 28.13 -23.43
CA GLU A 626 -12.37 29.23 -22.49
C GLU A 626 -12.34 28.79 -21.01
N ALA A 627 -12.01 27.53 -20.72
CA ALA A 627 -11.87 27.01 -19.36
C ALA A 627 -10.67 27.62 -18.59
N VAL A 628 -9.76 28.27 -19.31
CA VAL A 628 -8.51 28.83 -18.77
C VAL A 628 -8.27 30.19 -19.40
N ALA A 629 -7.91 31.16 -18.56
CA ALA A 629 -7.37 32.46 -18.99
C ALA A 629 -6.06 32.72 -18.23
N TYR A 630 -5.12 33.44 -18.85
CA TYR A 630 -3.87 33.78 -18.17
C TYR A 630 -3.36 35.17 -18.55
N VAL A 631 -2.66 35.77 -17.60
CA VAL A 631 -1.88 36.99 -17.76
C VAL A 631 -0.40 36.63 -17.89
N SER A 632 0.28 37.23 -18.86
CA SER A 632 1.72 37.06 -19.08
C SER A 632 2.52 38.29 -18.63
N GLY A 633 3.76 38.07 -18.23
CA GLY A 633 4.69 39.14 -17.84
C GLY A 633 4.33 39.81 -16.51
N VAL A 634 3.73 39.05 -15.60
CA VAL A 634 3.27 39.56 -14.29
C VAL A 634 4.46 40.03 -13.46
N ASN A 635 4.43 41.31 -13.07
CA ASN A 635 5.39 41.88 -12.14
C ASN A 635 4.73 42.86 -11.17
N TYR A 636 4.28 42.35 -10.02
CA TYR A 636 3.63 43.14 -8.97
C TYR A 636 4.60 43.70 -7.92
N ARG A 637 5.91 43.66 -8.17
CA ARG A 637 6.94 44.07 -7.20
C ARG A 637 7.09 45.59 -7.09
N THR A 638 6.58 46.33 -8.08
CA THR A 638 6.67 47.78 -8.18
C THR A 638 5.28 48.36 -8.40
N GLN A 639 4.49 48.52 -7.34
CA GLN A 639 3.59 49.66 -7.36
C GLN A 639 4.48 50.89 -7.23
N ALA A 640 4.77 51.54 -8.36
CA ALA A 640 5.18 52.93 -8.35
C ALA A 640 4.09 53.68 -7.58
N GLU A 641 4.48 54.44 -6.55
CA GLU A 641 3.60 55.41 -5.91
C GLU A 641 2.88 56.19 -7.00
N ALA A 642 1.54 56.16 -6.98
CA ALA A 642 0.75 57.04 -7.84
C ALA A 642 1.26 58.48 -7.62
N PRO A 643 1.53 59.26 -8.68
CA PRO A 643 1.94 60.64 -8.49
C PRO A 643 0.82 61.34 -7.72
N VAL A 644 1.15 61.76 -6.49
CA VAL A 644 0.29 62.62 -5.70
C VAL A 644 0.19 63.94 -6.46
N THR A 645 -0.86 64.11 -7.25
CA THR A 645 -1.17 65.42 -7.82
C THR A 645 -1.50 66.33 -6.64
N PRO A 646 -0.72 67.38 -6.36
CA PRO A 646 -1.08 68.32 -5.31
C PRO A 646 -2.39 68.97 -5.73
N LYS A 647 -3.42 68.83 -4.89
CA LYS A 647 -4.63 69.66 -5.01
C LYS A 647 -4.20 71.11 -4.87
N GLN A 648 -4.31 71.88 -5.95
CA GLN A 648 -4.37 73.34 -5.89
C GLN A 648 -5.76 73.78 -5.46
#